data_AF-A0A5M3MCI0-F1
#
_entry.id   AF-A0A5M3MCI0-F1
#
_cell.length_a   1.000
_cell.length_b   1.000
_cell.length_c   1.000
_cell.angle_alpha   90.00
_cell.angle_beta   90.00
_cell.angle_gamma   90.00
#
_symmetry.space_group_name_H-M   'P 1'
#
loop_
_entity.id
_entity.type
_entity.pdbx_description
1 polymer ?
#
loop_
_entity_poly.entity_id
_entity_poly.type
_entity_poly.pdbx_seq_one_letter_code
_entity_poly.pdbx_strand_id
1 'polypeptide(L)'
;MLQRPEQSQRQYPCPAPGCRRLLSNPSGLTQHLHSKHRTLPPRPSPPPPPPRLRPSDPPFDADGDHFADNNPFQADTGHERDASDDSGGSSLGKIRLLRGGGVRVHHRYLDGRPCDGDGNFLGSADTPPGPPPPPPPQSRNDWSPFQDRVAFETADFLYTRSQAPVDHINFLMRMWGLSLEKYGADPPFADHTKLHKTIDAIKTGDVPWSSFTVSYKGAKPTRNAPAWMDESYDVWYRDPHAVVQNMLANPDFKDVLDYSPYRDYDAADVRQWENMFSGDWAWDQANEIASDPSTHGATFVPVILGSDKTTVSVATGQTDYYPLYLSIGNVHNTVRRAHRNAVTLIGFLAIPKTDKSHSGDPAYRHFRRQLFHSTLAKILSSLKPGMTNYEVLPFSDGYHRRVIFGLGPYIADYPEQALLSCIVQGWCPKCIAYRDELDTDATLRCKEHNDLLLEELDWGTLWDSYGVIGNAVPFTNDLPRADIHELITPDILHQLIKGTFKDHLVDWTVAYLFKVHAKPDALAKLDDIDRRIAAVAPFSGLRRFPNGRGFKQWTGDDSKALMKVYLPAIEGHVPPDVVRTFRAFLEFCYLVRRDIHSEETIREVEGALKRFHQYRGIFKTVGVASTLSLPRQHSLTHYALMIRLFGAPNGLCSSITESKHIKAVKEPWRRSNHFNALFQMLLINQRLDKLAACRVDFEARGMLTDVLTSSQLETLANYSSLFGTSQDSNGTALCWRGQESQRVDEDPGDPVDGRIDAKVMLAATKARGRAKTIPALADELELPVDDLLRAVRLFLYDQYRPASDSNASADISPADYPAFNPSSTIHMFNSAVTVFRAPSDFSGTTGMRRELIRSTLLWRTEAPRHDCAFVSTNPDVSGMLGMEVARIFGFLSFDYQSRTFSCALVQWYSRLSDNRDEDTGMYMVRPDVHDDGLRSLAFVPVGSLVRSAHLIPYYGDKPIPRNLKHYQSYDNFSVFYVNRYADHHSFEIA
;
A
#
# COMPACT_ATOMS: atom_id res chain seq x y z
N MET A 1 41.65 -43.77 2.05
CA MET A 1 41.22 -45.15 2.35
C MET A 1 40.90 -45.23 3.83
N LEU A 2 39.63 -45.47 4.20
CA LEU A 2 39.16 -46.12 5.44
C LEU A 2 37.63 -46.17 5.40
N GLN A 3 37.07 -47.35 5.68
CA GLN A 3 35.69 -47.79 5.46
C GLN A 3 34.67 -47.12 6.41
N ARG A 4 33.43 -46.92 5.93
CA ARG A 4 32.25 -46.58 6.75
C ARG A 4 31.68 -47.83 7.43
N PRO A 5 31.12 -47.75 8.66
CA PRO A 5 30.35 -48.85 9.26
C PRO A 5 28.94 -48.92 8.66
N GLU A 6 28.47 -50.13 8.37
CA GLU A 6 27.11 -50.42 7.92
C GLU A 6 26.08 -50.18 9.05
N GLN A 7 25.22 -49.18 8.89
CA GLN A 7 23.98 -49.06 9.66
C GLN A 7 22.89 -49.89 8.98
N SER A 8 22.33 -50.85 9.72
CA SER A 8 21.22 -51.70 9.27
C SER A 8 19.97 -50.86 9.00
N GLN A 9 19.66 -50.64 7.72
CA GLN A 9 18.38 -50.08 7.30
C GLN A 9 17.27 -51.07 7.67
N ARG A 10 16.35 -50.69 8.57
CA ARG A 10 15.11 -51.44 8.82
C ARG A 10 14.31 -51.51 7.52
N GLN A 11 14.24 -52.70 6.94
CA GLN A 11 13.44 -52.97 5.74
C GLN A 11 12.05 -53.48 6.14
N TYR A 12 11.01 -52.92 5.51
CA TYR A 12 9.61 -53.22 5.70
C TYR A 12 9.13 -54.18 4.59
N PRO A 13 8.91 -55.47 4.89
CA PRO A 13 8.43 -56.43 3.89
C PRO A 13 6.97 -56.15 3.52
N CYS A 14 6.63 -56.38 2.25
CA CYS A 14 5.25 -56.32 1.80
C CYS A 14 4.44 -57.48 2.40
N PRO A 15 3.30 -57.23 3.07
CA PRO A 15 2.48 -58.27 3.68
C PRO A 15 1.58 -59.04 2.70
N ALA A 16 1.60 -58.71 1.40
CA ALA A 16 0.77 -59.38 0.40
C ALA A 16 1.32 -60.80 0.08
N PRO A 17 0.48 -61.86 0.11
CA PRO A 17 0.91 -63.22 -0.17
C PRO A 17 1.64 -63.33 -1.53
N GLY A 18 2.88 -63.86 -1.52
CA GLY A 18 3.70 -64.01 -2.73
C GLY A 18 4.53 -62.79 -3.12
N CYS A 19 4.39 -61.63 -2.47
CA CYS A 19 5.18 -60.43 -2.76
C CYS A 19 6.43 -60.34 -1.88
N ARG A 20 7.62 -60.52 -2.46
CA ARG A 20 8.91 -60.53 -1.72
C ARG A 20 9.59 -59.15 -1.60
N ARG A 21 8.87 -58.06 -1.86
CA ARG A 21 9.47 -56.72 -1.93
C ARG A 21 9.71 -56.14 -0.54
N LEU A 22 10.93 -55.63 -0.33
CA LEU A 22 11.41 -55.02 0.92
C LEU A 22 11.59 -53.51 0.71
N LEU A 23 10.96 -52.70 1.56
CA LEU A 23 10.87 -51.25 1.40
C LEU A 23 11.66 -50.58 2.53
N SER A 24 12.40 -49.51 2.24
CA SER A 24 13.26 -48.85 3.23
C SER A 24 12.50 -47.96 4.23
N ASN A 25 11.21 -47.67 4.00
CA ASN A 25 10.39 -46.90 4.92
C ASN A 25 8.86 -47.23 4.79
N PRO A 26 8.04 -46.88 5.80
CA PRO A 26 6.60 -47.18 5.83
C PRO A 26 5.80 -46.49 4.71
N SER A 27 6.20 -45.30 4.29
CA SER A 27 5.54 -44.56 3.21
C SER A 27 5.70 -45.28 1.86
N GLY A 28 6.90 -45.82 1.60
CA GLY A 28 7.16 -46.65 0.43
C GLY A 28 6.37 -47.94 0.43
N LEU A 29 6.18 -48.56 1.60
CA LEU A 29 5.30 -49.72 1.76
C LEU A 29 3.84 -49.37 1.45
N THR A 30 3.35 -48.23 1.93
CA THR A 30 1.98 -47.75 1.70
C THR A 30 1.72 -47.47 0.22
N GLN A 31 2.64 -46.79 -0.47
CA GLN A 31 2.56 -46.59 -1.92
C GLN A 31 2.65 -47.90 -2.70
N HIS A 32 3.52 -48.83 -2.29
CA HIS A 32 3.64 -50.13 -2.94
C HIS A 32 2.33 -50.94 -2.81
N LEU A 33 1.72 -50.97 -1.63
CA LEU A 33 0.42 -51.62 -1.40
C LEU A 33 -0.69 -50.98 -2.24
N HIS A 34 -0.80 -49.65 -2.27
CA HIS A 34 -1.80 -48.95 -3.07
C HIS A 34 -1.61 -49.06 -4.59
N SER A 35 -0.38 -49.29 -5.06
CA SER A 35 -0.09 -49.39 -6.49
C SER A 35 -0.13 -50.83 -7.02
N LYS A 36 0.28 -51.83 -6.23
CA LYS A 36 0.43 -53.22 -6.68
C LYS A 36 -0.53 -54.21 -6.01
N HIS A 37 -1.15 -53.84 -4.89
CA HIS A 37 -2.05 -54.70 -4.12
C HIS A 37 -3.36 -53.98 -3.78
N ARG A 38 -3.98 -53.35 -4.79
CA ARG A 38 -5.23 -52.56 -4.68
C ARG A 38 -6.44 -53.29 -4.09
N THR A 39 -6.40 -54.62 -4.04
CA THR A 39 -7.51 -55.47 -3.58
C THR A 39 -7.42 -55.86 -2.10
N LEU A 40 -6.38 -55.45 -1.37
CA LEU A 40 -6.30 -55.68 0.08
C LEU A 40 -7.13 -54.61 0.84
N PRO A 41 -8.01 -55.01 1.79
CA PRO A 41 -8.82 -54.05 2.55
C PRO A 41 -7.95 -53.21 3.49
N PRO A 42 -8.27 -51.91 3.68
CA PRO A 42 -7.56 -51.04 4.62
C PRO A 42 -7.77 -51.50 6.06
N ARG A 43 -6.74 -51.35 6.90
CA ARG A 43 -6.76 -51.74 8.32
C ARG A 43 -7.76 -50.88 9.10
N PRO A 44 -8.53 -51.41 10.07
CA PRO A 44 -9.50 -50.63 10.83
C PRO A 44 -8.83 -49.54 11.68
N SER A 45 -9.47 -48.37 11.75
CA SER A 45 -9.09 -47.25 12.62
C SER A 45 -9.28 -47.62 14.11
N PRO A 46 -8.48 -47.07 15.05
CA PRO A 46 -8.72 -47.26 16.49
C PRO A 46 -10.04 -46.58 16.90
N PRO A 47 -10.76 -47.12 17.90
CA PRO A 47 -12.00 -46.51 18.38
C PRO A 47 -11.73 -45.17 19.11
N PRO A 48 -12.68 -44.23 19.09
CA PRO A 48 -12.56 -42.95 19.78
C PRO A 48 -12.62 -43.12 21.31
N PRO A 49 -12.01 -42.20 22.08
CA PRO A 49 -12.05 -42.24 23.53
C PRO A 49 -13.46 -41.94 24.07
N PRO A 50 -13.82 -42.48 25.26
CA PRO A 50 -15.15 -42.30 25.83
C PRO A 50 -15.38 -40.85 26.30
N PRO A 51 -16.65 -40.38 26.32
CA PRO A 51 -16.99 -39.03 26.75
C PRO A 51 -16.74 -38.85 28.24
N ARG A 52 -16.09 -37.73 28.62
CA ARG A 52 -15.93 -37.35 30.02
C ARG A 52 -17.25 -36.79 30.56
N LEU A 53 -17.71 -37.39 31.65
CA LEU A 53 -18.85 -36.97 32.44
C LEU A 53 -18.61 -35.56 33.03
N ARG A 54 -19.61 -34.68 32.88
CA ARG A 54 -19.67 -33.39 33.60
C ARG A 54 -19.86 -33.66 35.09
N PRO A 55 -19.16 -32.96 36.00
CA PRO A 55 -19.60 -32.88 37.39
C PRO A 55 -20.94 -32.16 37.45
N SER A 56 -21.88 -32.71 38.21
CA SER A 56 -23.15 -32.11 38.58
C SER A 56 -22.92 -30.86 39.42
N ASP A 57 -23.59 -29.76 39.03
CA ASP A 57 -23.64 -28.50 39.78
C ASP A 57 -24.24 -28.71 41.19
N PRO A 58 -23.69 -28.10 42.25
CA PRO A 58 -24.38 -27.97 43.53
C PRO A 58 -25.46 -26.89 43.46
N PRO A 59 -26.51 -27.00 44.29
CA PRO A 59 -27.71 -26.19 44.17
C PRO A 59 -27.50 -24.72 44.56
N PHE A 60 -28.28 -23.91 43.86
CA PHE A 60 -28.51 -22.48 43.99
C PHE A 60 -29.06 -22.15 45.39
N ASP A 61 -28.33 -21.35 46.17
CA ASP A 61 -28.90 -20.59 47.29
C ASP A 61 -29.05 -19.14 46.83
N ALA A 62 -30.32 -18.71 46.81
CA ALA A 62 -30.73 -17.36 46.56
C ALA A 62 -30.68 -16.59 47.87
N ASP A 63 -29.90 -15.51 47.91
CA ASP A 63 -30.21 -14.33 48.71
C ASP A 63 -29.57 -13.11 48.03
N GLY A 64 -30.39 -12.10 47.82
CA GLY A 64 -30.02 -10.88 47.10
C GLY A 64 -29.27 -9.90 47.97
N ASP A 65 -28.57 -8.97 47.31
CA ASP A 65 -28.60 -7.58 47.74
C ASP A 65 -28.16 -6.64 46.61
N HIS A 66 -28.76 -5.45 46.66
CA HIS A 66 -28.60 -4.30 45.78
C HIS A 66 -27.17 -3.72 45.75
N PHE A 67 -26.98 -2.76 44.84
CA PHE A 67 -25.91 -1.76 44.65
C PHE A 67 -25.13 -2.02 43.34
N ALA A 68 -24.86 -1.09 42.43
CA ALA A 68 -25.23 0.30 42.18
C ALA A 68 -24.41 0.67 40.92
N ASP A 69 -25.02 1.26 39.89
CA ASP A 69 -24.31 1.73 38.68
C ASP A 69 -23.23 2.76 39.05
N ASN A 70 -21.99 2.55 38.60
CA ASN A 70 -20.97 3.60 38.55
C ASN A 70 -20.23 3.54 37.21
N ASN A 71 -20.64 4.44 36.32
CA ASN A 71 -20.04 4.74 35.03
C ASN A 71 -19.10 5.96 35.21
N PRO A 72 -17.77 5.86 35.04
CA PRO A 72 -16.86 6.97 35.27
C PRO A 72 -16.67 7.79 33.98
N PHE A 73 -17.71 8.47 33.53
CA PHE A 73 -17.62 9.55 32.54
C PHE A 73 -18.70 10.59 32.85
N GLN A 74 -18.46 11.41 33.88
CA GLN A 74 -19.22 12.64 34.09
C GLN A 74 -18.27 13.81 34.25
N ALA A 75 -18.39 14.73 33.30
CA ALA A 75 -17.69 15.98 33.23
C ALA A 75 -18.02 16.83 34.47
N ASP A 76 -16.99 17.24 35.21
CA ASP A 76 -17.14 18.16 36.31
C ASP A 76 -17.36 19.57 35.75
N THR A 77 -18.47 20.19 36.15
CA THR A 77 -18.84 21.56 35.79
C THR A 77 -18.83 22.41 37.04
N GLY A 78 -17.96 23.43 37.03
CA GLY A 78 -18.15 24.66 37.77
C GLY A 78 -17.45 24.74 39.12
N HIS A 79 -16.35 25.48 39.16
CA HIS A 79 -16.04 26.37 40.27
C HIS A 79 -15.48 27.69 39.74
N GLU A 80 -16.32 28.73 39.84
CA GLU A 80 -15.91 30.13 39.75
C GLU A 80 -14.95 30.44 40.90
N ARG A 81 -13.81 31.07 40.58
CA ARG A 81 -13.17 32.08 41.43
C ARG A 81 -12.11 32.89 40.69
N ASP A 82 -12.40 34.20 40.67
CA ASP A 82 -11.52 35.37 40.68
C ASP A 82 -10.51 35.59 39.53
N ALA A 83 -10.93 36.50 38.65
CA ALA A 83 -10.11 37.19 37.68
C ALA A 83 -9.28 38.29 38.36
N SER A 84 -7.95 38.23 38.19
CA SER A 84 -7.10 39.42 38.17
C SER A 84 -5.78 39.11 37.44
N ASP A 85 -5.57 39.83 36.34
CA ASP A 85 -4.32 40.16 35.67
C ASP A 85 -3.26 39.06 35.46
N ASP A 86 -3.21 38.50 34.25
CA ASP A 86 -1.93 38.49 33.52
C ASP A 86 -2.14 38.52 31.99
N SER A 87 -1.21 39.23 31.37
CA SER A 87 -1.13 39.69 29.99
C SER A 87 -1.32 38.63 28.87
N GLY A 88 -2.38 38.80 28.06
CA GLY A 88 -2.30 38.85 26.59
C GLY A 88 -1.74 37.67 25.76
N GLY A 89 -1.55 36.46 26.30
CA GLY A 89 -1.21 35.27 25.51
C GLY A 89 -2.45 34.41 25.24
N SER A 90 -2.76 34.11 23.97
CA SER A 90 -3.77 33.11 23.61
C SER A 90 -3.58 31.82 24.44
N SER A 91 -4.64 31.31 25.06
CA SER A 91 -4.62 30.03 25.80
C SER A 91 -4.32 28.83 24.89
N LEU A 92 -4.48 29.01 23.57
CA LEU A 92 -4.21 28.06 22.51
C LEU A 92 -2.80 28.26 21.95
N GLY A 93 -2.09 27.16 21.64
CA GLY A 93 -0.75 27.18 21.03
C GLY A 93 -0.70 27.88 19.67
N LYS A 94 0.46 27.89 19.00
CA LYS A 94 0.67 28.68 17.78
C LYS A 94 -0.33 28.31 16.67
N ILE A 95 -1.06 29.32 16.19
CA ILE A 95 -2.09 29.17 15.16
C ILE A 95 -1.52 29.53 13.79
N ARG A 96 -1.75 28.68 12.78
CA ARG A 96 -1.37 28.90 11.39
C ARG A 96 -2.58 28.76 10.49
N LEU A 97 -2.83 29.77 9.64
CA LEU A 97 -3.85 29.68 8.59
C LEU A 97 -3.41 28.71 7.49
N LEU A 98 -4.25 27.74 7.18
CA LEU A 98 -4.08 26.79 6.10
C LEU A 98 -4.65 27.34 4.80
N ARG A 99 -4.08 26.87 3.69
CA ARG A 99 -4.55 27.26 2.37
C ARG A 99 -5.96 26.69 2.14
N GLY A 100 -6.94 27.54 1.88
CA GLY A 100 -8.35 27.15 1.74
C GLY A 100 -9.24 27.54 2.91
N GLY A 101 -8.74 28.33 3.87
CA GLY A 101 -9.52 28.88 4.97
C GLY A 101 -9.51 28.07 6.26
N GLY A 102 -8.81 26.92 6.27
CA GLY A 102 -8.62 26.11 7.49
C GLY A 102 -7.58 26.70 8.45
N VAL A 103 -7.47 26.07 9.62
CA VAL A 103 -6.61 26.48 10.72
C VAL A 103 -5.82 25.29 11.25
N ARG A 104 -4.52 25.47 11.49
CA ARG A 104 -3.67 24.53 12.21
C ARG A 104 -3.30 25.09 13.56
N VAL A 105 -3.54 24.32 14.62
CA VAL A 105 -3.15 24.65 15.99
C VAL A 105 -2.00 23.73 16.39
N HIS A 106 -0.83 24.29 16.69
CA HIS A 106 0.31 23.54 17.19
C HIS A 106 0.24 23.35 18.71
N HIS A 107 0.87 22.29 19.19
CA HIS A 107 1.01 22.05 20.61
C HIS A 107 1.79 23.19 21.29
N ARG A 108 1.34 23.62 22.47
CA ARG A 108 1.82 24.84 23.13
C ARG A 108 3.29 24.77 23.59
N TYR A 109 3.70 23.64 24.17
CA TYR A 109 5.00 23.50 24.82
C TYR A 109 6.03 22.71 23.99
N LEU A 110 5.62 21.61 23.36
CA LEU A 110 6.42 20.85 22.39
C LEU A 110 6.23 21.44 20.98
N ASP A 111 6.80 22.62 20.76
CA ASP A 111 6.70 23.38 19.52
C ASP A 111 7.90 23.17 18.57
N GLY A 112 8.87 22.34 18.96
CA GLY A 112 10.03 21.99 18.13
C GLY A 112 10.93 23.18 17.80
N ARG A 113 11.14 24.08 18.77
CA ARG A 113 11.93 25.31 18.60
C ARG A 113 13.36 25.03 18.11
N PRO A 114 13.81 25.76 17.08
CA PRO A 114 15.20 25.74 16.65
C PRO A 114 16.15 26.18 17.77
N CYS A 115 17.27 25.46 17.90
CA CYS A 115 18.35 25.74 18.83
C CYS A 115 19.73 25.66 18.14
N ASP A 116 20.76 26.12 18.82
CA ASP A 116 22.15 25.86 18.46
C ASP A 116 22.59 24.43 18.85
N GLY A 117 23.85 24.07 18.56
CA GLY A 117 24.41 22.75 18.87
C GLY A 117 24.57 22.48 20.38
N ASP A 118 24.51 23.51 21.21
CA ASP A 118 24.56 23.40 22.67
C ASP A 118 23.14 23.29 23.29
N GLY A 119 22.10 23.43 22.45
CA GLY A 119 20.70 23.33 22.86
C GLY A 119 20.09 24.65 23.33
N ASN A 120 20.74 25.80 23.10
CA ASN A 120 20.18 27.11 23.41
C ASN A 120 19.24 27.56 22.28
N PHE A 121 18.02 27.97 22.62
CA PHE A 121 17.02 28.35 21.61
C PHE A 121 17.44 29.61 20.84
N LEU A 122 17.21 29.58 19.53
CA LEU A 122 17.52 30.68 18.62
C LEU A 122 16.31 31.62 18.50
N GLY A 123 16.39 32.79 19.13
CA GLY A 123 15.31 33.79 19.12
C GLY A 123 14.25 33.58 20.21
N SER A 124 13.22 34.44 20.19
CA SER A 124 12.04 34.29 21.08
C SER A 124 11.01 33.33 20.47
N ALA A 125 10.10 32.78 21.27
CA ALA A 125 9.06 31.88 20.79
C ALA A 125 8.17 32.49 19.66
N ASP A 126 8.03 33.82 19.65
CA ASP A 126 7.16 34.55 18.74
C ASP A 126 7.86 35.08 17.48
N THR A 127 9.20 35.02 17.43
CA THR A 127 9.98 35.52 16.28
C THR A 127 10.64 34.36 15.54
N PRO A 128 10.51 34.24 14.21
CA PRO A 128 11.27 33.26 13.45
C PRO A 128 12.77 33.45 13.70
N PRO A 129 13.55 32.37 13.89
CA PRO A 129 15.00 32.52 13.95
C PRO A 129 15.50 33.13 12.63
N GLY A 130 16.59 33.89 12.70
CA GLY A 130 17.34 34.28 11.52
C GLY A 130 17.78 33.04 10.73
N PRO A 131 18.09 33.17 9.43
CA PRO A 131 18.43 32.03 8.56
C PRO A 131 19.50 31.14 9.21
N PRO A 132 19.43 29.80 9.00
CA PRO A 132 20.36 28.89 9.65
C PRO A 132 21.79 29.27 9.26
N PRO A 133 22.77 29.10 10.16
CA PRO A 133 24.16 29.30 9.80
C PRO A 133 24.47 28.47 8.54
N PRO A 134 25.11 29.05 7.51
CA PRO A 134 25.41 28.29 6.31
C PRO A 134 26.22 27.06 6.70
N PRO A 135 25.92 25.87 6.15
CA PRO A 135 26.74 24.69 6.41
C PRO A 135 28.20 25.03 6.11
N PRO A 136 29.17 24.44 6.84
CA PRO A 136 30.57 24.65 6.55
C PRO A 136 30.80 24.39 5.05
N PRO A 137 31.47 25.29 4.32
CA PRO A 137 31.52 25.24 2.87
C PRO A 137 32.23 23.97 2.42
N GLN A 138 31.46 22.93 2.10
CA GLN A 138 31.94 21.86 1.25
C GLN A 138 31.99 22.43 -0.17
N SER A 139 33.18 22.35 -0.79
CA SER A 139 33.39 22.89 -2.13
C SER A 139 32.35 22.30 -3.09
N ARG A 140 31.78 23.12 -3.99
CA ARG A 140 30.96 22.64 -5.12
C ARG A 140 31.72 21.67 -6.04
N ASN A 141 33.03 21.55 -5.87
CA ASN A 141 33.90 20.64 -6.60
C ASN A 141 34.35 19.44 -5.75
N ASP A 142 33.89 19.30 -4.50
CA ASP A 142 34.23 18.17 -3.64
C ASP A 142 33.32 16.97 -3.91
N TRP A 143 33.76 16.12 -4.84
CA TRP A 143 33.11 14.86 -5.20
C TRP A 143 33.47 13.70 -4.26
N SER A 144 34.25 13.94 -3.20
CA SER A 144 34.78 12.89 -2.33
C SER A 144 33.70 11.90 -1.86
N PRO A 145 33.96 10.58 -1.91
CA PRO A 145 35.22 9.93 -2.25
C PRO A 145 35.47 9.74 -3.77
N PHE A 146 34.58 10.24 -4.61
CA PHE A 146 34.73 10.21 -6.07
C PHE A 146 35.64 11.33 -6.55
N GLN A 147 36.29 11.10 -7.69
CA GLN A 147 37.16 12.08 -8.30
C GLN A 147 36.36 13.23 -8.95
N ASP A 148 35.23 12.91 -9.56
CA ASP A 148 34.37 13.86 -10.28
C ASP A 148 32.93 13.33 -10.43
N ARG A 149 32.08 14.12 -11.10
CA ARG A 149 30.69 13.77 -11.42
C ARG A 149 30.56 12.47 -12.20
N VAL A 150 31.43 12.27 -13.19
CA VAL A 150 31.37 11.12 -14.09
C VAL A 150 31.65 9.84 -13.31
N ALA A 151 32.63 9.86 -12.40
CA ALA A 151 32.93 8.75 -11.52
C ALA A 151 31.73 8.41 -10.61
N PHE A 152 31.08 9.42 -10.01
CA PHE A 152 29.89 9.20 -9.20
C PHE A 152 28.72 8.62 -10.02
N GLU A 153 28.34 9.26 -11.13
CA GLU A 153 27.22 8.80 -11.97
C GLU A 153 27.49 7.42 -12.58
N THR A 154 28.74 7.11 -12.92
CA THR A 154 29.17 5.78 -13.38
C THR A 154 29.00 4.75 -12.26
N ALA A 155 29.44 5.04 -11.03
CA ALA A 155 29.28 4.14 -9.90
C ALA A 155 27.80 3.89 -9.57
N ASP A 156 26.99 4.95 -9.51
CA ASP A 156 25.55 4.84 -9.26
C ASP A 156 24.83 4.05 -10.38
N PHE A 157 25.15 4.32 -11.64
CA PHE A 157 24.59 3.57 -12.77
C PHE A 157 24.99 2.09 -12.74
N LEU A 158 26.29 1.79 -12.57
CA LEU A 158 26.79 0.41 -12.56
C LEU A 158 26.29 -0.38 -11.36
N TYR A 159 26.26 0.23 -10.17
CA TYR A 159 25.93 -0.48 -8.94
C TYR A 159 24.42 -0.53 -8.64
N THR A 160 23.70 0.57 -8.85
CA THR A 160 22.30 0.74 -8.46
C THR A 160 21.36 0.37 -9.61
N ARG A 161 21.56 0.95 -10.79
CA ARG A 161 20.59 0.89 -11.90
C ARG A 161 20.77 -0.34 -12.80
N SER A 162 21.99 -0.60 -13.24
CA SER A 162 22.29 -1.74 -14.12
C SER A 162 22.61 -3.03 -13.36
N GLN A 163 22.96 -2.91 -12.07
CA GLN A 163 23.41 -4.03 -11.22
C GLN A 163 24.49 -4.87 -11.92
N ALA A 164 25.45 -4.19 -12.56
CA ALA A 164 26.42 -4.80 -13.46
C ALA A 164 27.23 -5.91 -12.75
N PRO A 165 27.38 -7.09 -13.38
CA PRO A 165 28.30 -8.12 -12.90
C PRO A 165 29.73 -7.60 -12.78
N VAL A 166 30.48 -8.12 -11.80
CA VAL A 166 31.88 -7.75 -11.55
C VAL A 166 32.74 -7.82 -12.82
N ASP A 167 32.59 -8.88 -13.60
CA ASP A 167 33.35 -9.07 -14.84
C ASP A 167 32.97 -8.04 -15.91
N HIS A 168 31.72 -7.61 -15.96
CA HIS A 168 31.27 -6.57 -16.88
C HIS A 168 31.81 -5.19 -16.49
N ILE A 169 31.87 -4.90 -15.18
CA ILE A 169 32.51 -3.66 -14.69
C ILE A 169 33.98 -3.65 -15.08
N ASN A 170 34.71 -4.74 -14.83
CA ASN A 170 36.12 -4.85 -15.20
C ASN A 170 36.35 -4.71 -16.71
N PHE A 171 35.50 -5.37 -17.52
CA PHE A 171 35.57 -5.27 -18.98
C PHE A 171 35.29 -3.85 -19.47
N LEU A 172 34.28 -3.17 -18.91
CA LEU A 172 33.95 -1.79 -19.26
C LEU A 172 35.10 -0.84 -18.91
N MET A 173 35.66 -0.93 -17.70
CA MET A 173 36.81 -0.10 -17.29
C MET A 173 38.03 -0.33 -18.19
N ARG A 174 38.29 -1.58 -18.60
CA ARG A 174 39.35 -1.91 -19.56
C ARG A 174 39.11 -1.26 -20.93
N MET A 175 37.90 -1.39 -21.48
CA MET A 175 37.55 -0.81 -22.78
C MET A 175 37.64 0.72 -22.74
N TRP A 176 37.18 1.33 -21.65
CA TRP A 176 37.25 2.77 -21.47
C TRP A 176 38.72 3.24 -21.34
N GLY A 177 39.54 2.52 -20.59
CA GLY A 177 40.98 2.78 -20.50
C GLY A 177 41.69 2.72 -21.86
N LEU A 178 41.44 1.68 -22.67
CA LEU A 178 41.99 1.59 -24.04
C LEU A 178 41.55 2.77 -24.93
N SER A 179 40.32 3.26 -24.76
CA SER A 179 39.82 4.40 -25.54
C SER A 179 40.43 5.74 -25.12
N LEU A 180 40.83 5.85 -23.84
CA LEU A 180 41.39 7.06 -23.23
C LEU A 180 42.91 7.11 -23.25
N GLU A 181 43.59 5.98 -23.48
CA GLU A 181 45.05 5.86 -23.54
C GLU A 181 45.68 6.89 -24.50
N LYS A 182 45.07 7.07 -25.69
CA LYS A 182 45.51 8.08 -26.69
C LYS A 182 45.44 9.53 -26.20
N TYR A 183 44.71 9.80 -25.14
CA TYR A 183 44.56 11.13 -24.52
C TYR A 183 45.34 11.26 -23.20
N GLY A 184 46.09 10.23 -22.79
CA GLY A 184 46.80 10.20 -21.51
C GLY A 184 45.87 10.28 -20.30
N ALA A 185 44.63 9.80 -20.43
CA ALA A 185 43.62 9.82 -19.39
C ALA A 185 43.26 8.40 -18.93
N ASP A 186 42.82 8.28 -17.67
CA ASP A 186 42.41 7.02 -17.06
C ASP A 186 40.89 6.86 -17.06
N PRO A 187 40.37 5.62 -17.03
CA PRO A 187 38.95 5.38 -16.79
C PRO A 187 38.55 5.82 -15.36
N PRO A 188 37.26 6.10 -15.09
CA PRO A 188 36.83 6.58 -13.76
C PRO A 188 37.19 5.65 -12.59
N PHE A 189 37.34 4.35 -12.86
CA PHE A 189 37.83 3.37 -11.90
C PHE A 189 38.80 2.41 -12.60
N ALA A 190 39.82 1.94 -11.87
CA ALA A 190 40.74 0.92 -12.39
C ALA A 190 40.03 -0.43 -12.63
N ASP A 191 39.16 -0.83 -11.71
CA ASP A 191 38.42 -2.08 -11.72
C ASP A 191 37.20 -2.01 -10.78
N HIS A 192 36.44 -3.11 -10.69
CA HIS A 192 35.33 -3.24 -9.74
C HIS A 192 35.78 -3.11 -8.27
N THR A 193 37.02 -3.51 -7.93
CA THR A 193 37.56 -3.44 -6.56
C THR A 193 37.67 -1.98 -6.12
N LYS A 194 38.23 -1.12 -6.97
CA LYS A 194 38.36 0.31 -6.74
C LYS A 194 36.99 0.98 -6.69
N LEU A 195 36.07 0.61 -7.59
CA LEU A 195 34.68 1.09 -7.55
C LEU A 195 34.01 0.75 -6.21
N HIS A 196 34.02 -0.52 -5.80
CA HIS A 196 33.43 -0.94 -4.52
C HIS A 196 34.08 -0.28 -3.31
N LYS A 197 35.42 -0.20 -3.25
CA LYS A 197 36.12 0.51 -2.17
C LYS A 197 35.79 2.00 -2.11
N THR A 198 35.55 2.63 -3.26
CA THR A 198 35.15 4.04 -3.33
C THR A 198 33.75 4.23 -2.78
N ILE A 199 32.81 3.34 -3.12
CA ILE A 199 31.47 3.33 -2.52
C ILE A 199 31.56 3.06 -1.01
N ASP A 200 32.36 2.10 -0.58
CA ASP A 200 32.53 1.75 0.84
C ASP A 200 33.11 2.93 1.65
N ALA A 201 33.89 3.81 1.02
CA ALA A 201 34.47 4.99 1.64
C ALA A 201 33.50 6.18 1.80
N ILE A 202 32.28 6.10 1.24
CA ILE A 202 31.25 7.13 1.46
C ILE A 202 30.92 7.18 2.96
N LYS A 203 31.02 8.37 3.54
CA LYS A 203 30.68 8.64 4.95
C LYS A 203 29.25 9.14 5.14
N THR A 204 28.73 9.88 4.16
CA THR A 204 27.38 10.46 4.21
C THR A 204 26.33 9.37 4.30
N GLY A 205 25.48 9.43 5.32
CA GLY A 205 24.39 8.47 5.55
C GLY A 205 24.84 7.05 5.93
N ASP A 206 26.12 6.82 6.22
CA ASP A 206 26.60 5.50 6.63
C ASP A 206 26.19 5.19 8.07
N VAL A 207 25.54 4.04 8.26
CA VAL A 207 25.39 3.42 9.58
C VAL A 207 25.85 1.97 9.45
N PRO A 208 26.98 1.61 10.09
CA PRO A 208 27.57 0.29 9.93
C PRO A 208 26.70 -0.81 10.54
N TRP A 209 26.77 -2.01 9.95
CA TRP A 209 26.17 -3.20 10.54
C TRP A 209 27.01 -3.70 11.71
N SER A 210 26.33 -3.94 12.83
CA SER A 210 26.85 -4.61 14.01
C SER A 210 26.15 -5.95 14.20
N SER A 211 26.72 -6.82 15.03
CA SER A 211 26.06 -8.07 15.42
C SER A 211 26.24 -8.39 16.90
N PHE A 212 25.34 -9.20 17.40
CA PHE A 212 25.47 -9.88 18.68
C PHE A 212 24.85 -11.26 18.59
N THR A 213 25.24 -12.14 19.51
CA THR A 213 24.82 -13.54 19.52
C THR A 213 23.96 -13.82 20.75
N VAL A 214 22.87 -14.57 20.56
CA VAL A 214 21.95 -14.99 21.63
C VAL A 214 21.96 -16.51 21.73
N SER A 215 21.89 -17.05 22.96
CA SER A 215 21.81 -18.49 23.22
C SER A 215 20.87 -18.80 24.38
N TYR A 216 20.35 -20.03 24.43
CA TYR A 216 19.47 -20.49 25.50
C TYR A 216 20.24 -20.68 26.81
N LYS A 217 19.73 -20.07 27.90
CA LYS A 217 20.34 -20.12 29.24
C LYS A 217 19.52 -20.89 30.28
N GLY A 218 18.38 -21.45 29.90
CA GLY A 218 17.52 -22.20 30.83
C GLY A 218 18.07 -23.58 31.16
N ALA A 219 17.35 -24.32 32.01
CA ALA A 219 17.69 -25.70 32.35
C ALA A 219 17.67 -26.59 31.10
N LYS A 220 18.69 -27.44 30.96
CA LYS A 220 18.84 -28.38 29.85
C LYS A 220 18.58 -29.81 30.33
N PRO A 221 17.92 -30.66 29.52
CA PRO A 221 17.81 -32.09 29.80
C PRO A 221 19.20 -32.72 29.94
N THR A 222 19.37 -33.63 30.91
CA THR A 222 20.65 -34.33 31.16
C THR A 222 21.05 -35.29 30.04
N ARG A 223 20.10 -35.70 29.18
CA ARG A 223 20.33 -36.49 27.97
C ARG A 223 19.44 -35.98 26.84
N ASN A 224 19.96 -36.00 25.61
CA ASN A 224 19.24 -35.63 24.38
C ASN A 224 18.63 -34.22 24.42
N ALA A 225 19.42 -33.21 24.85
CA ALA A 225 19.01 -31.83 24.73
C ALA A 225 18.74 -31.50 23.24
N PRO A 226 17.61 -30.84 22.91
CA PRO A 226 17.34 -30.40 21.55
C PRO A 226 18.43 -29.44 21.06
N ALA A 227 18.77 -29.51 19.77
CA ALA A 227 19.83 -28.69 19.18
C ALA A 227 19.65 -27.18 19.44
N TRP A 228 18.41 -26.70 19.43
CA TRP A 228 18.10 -25.28 19.67
C TRP A 228 18.52 -24.77 21.07
N MET A 229 18.72 -25.66 22.05
CA MET A 229 19.22 -25.28 23.38
C MET A 229 20.74 -25.12 23.43
N ASP A 230 21.48 -25.69 22.46
CA ASP A 230 22.94 -25.62 22.36
C ASP A 230 23.43 -24.66 21.26
N GLU A 231 22.54 -24.34 20.32
CA GLU A 231 22.81 -23.39 19.24
C GLU A 231 22.97 -21.95 19.72
N SER A 232 23.70 -21.19 18.90
CA SER A 232 23.88 -19.75 19.03
C SER A 232 23.26 -19.06 17.82
N TYR A 233 22.59 -17.96 18.08
CA TYR A 233 21.78 -17.23 17.09
C TYR A 233 22.34 -15.83 16.90
N ASP A 234 22.92 -15.58 15.73
CA ASP A 234 23.43 -14.26 15.38
C ASP A 234 22.31 -13.34 14.93
N VAL A 235 22.32 -12.13 15.50
CA VAL A 235 21.46 -11.02 15.10
C VAL A 235 22.35 -9.94 14.51
N TRP A 236 21.98 -9.47 13.32
CA TRP A 236 22.66 -8.36 12.65
C TRP A 236 21.76 -7.13 12.69
N TYR A 237 22.29 -5.97 13.08
CA TYR A 237 21.52 -4.75 13.21
C TYR A 237 22.36 -3.50 12.93
N ARG A 238 21.69 -2.40 12.61
CA ARG A 238 22.23 -1.04 12.59
C ARG A 238 21.69 -0.32 13.81
N ASP A 239 22.52 0.52 14.43
CA ASP A 239 22.12 1.28 15.61
C ASP A 239 20.91 2.18 15.29
N PRO A 240 19.73 1.94 15.92
CA PRO A 240 18.53 2.72 15.66
C PRO A 240 18.71 4.22 15.92
N HIS A 241 19.51 4.60 16.92
CA HIS A 241 19.78 5.99 17.26
C HIS A 241 20.48 6.72 16.12
N ALA A 242 21.60 6.17 15.63
CA ALA A 242 22.33 6.71 14.48
C ALA A 242 21.48 6.75 13.19
N VAL A 243 20.61 5.74 12.97
CA VAL A 243 19.69 5.74 11.83
C VAL A 243 18.68 6.88 11.92
N VAL A 244 18.09 7.12 13.10
CA VAL A 244 17.15 8.22 13.32
C VAL A 244 17.84 9.58 13.16
N GLN A 245 19.06 9.76 13.67
CA GLN A 245 19.84 10.98 13.47
C GLN A 245 20.03 11.29 11.98
N ASN A 246 20.44 10.29 11.18
CA ASN A 246 20.59 10.46 9.73
C ASN A 246 19.27 10.79 9.03
N MET A 247 18.14 10.23 9.49
CA MET A 247 16.82 10.57 8.95
C MET A 247 16.43 12.02 9.26
N LEU A 248 16.60 12.48 10.50
CA LEU A 248 16.24 13.84 10.90
C LEU A 248 17.07 14.89 10.17
N ALA A 249 18.36 14.63 9.95
CA ALA A 249 19.28 15.51 9.24
C ALA A 249 19.13 15.51 7.71
N ASN A 250 18.28 14.65 7.13
CA ASN A 250 18.17 14.50 5.68
C ASN A 250 17.49 15.72 5.02
N PRO A 251 18.19 16.51 4.17
CA PRO A 251 17.63 17.71 3.55
C PRO A 251 16.37 17.46 2.70
N ASP A 252 16.22 16.25 2.14
CA ASP A 252 15.04 15.86 1.35
C ASP A 252 13.73 15.94 2.16
N PHE A 253 13.81 15.94 3.49
CA PHE A 253 12.64 15.99 4.37
C PHE A 253 12.25 17.38 4.84
N LYS A 254 12.98 18.43 4.42
CA LYS A 254 12.78 19.81 4.93
C LYS A 254 11.32 20.29 4.90
N ASP A 255 10.60 20.04 3.81
CA ASP A 255 9.23 20.54 3.62
C ASP A 255 8.13 19.53 3.99
N VAL A 256 8.52 18.35 4.49
CA VAL A 256 7.64 17.19 4.70
C VAL A 256 7.86 16.51 6.06
N LEU A 257 8.45 17.25 7.00
CA LEU A 257 8.73 16.82 8.37
C LEU A 257 8.06 17.78 9.35
N ASP A 258 7.23 17.21 10.24
CA ASP A 258 6.55 17.96 11.29
C ASP A 258 7.39 17.97 12.57
N TYR A 259 7.59 19.16 13.15
CA TYR A 259 8.39 19.36 14.38
C TYR A 259 7.54 19.42 15.65
N SER A 260 6.22 19.53 15.53
CA SER A 260 5.31 19.71 16.65
C SER A 260 3.97 19.05 16.31
N PRO A 261 3.40 18.22 17.21
CA PRO A 261 2.03 17.75 17.07
C PRO A 261 1.07 18.90 16.85
N TYR A 262 0.05 18.66 16.05
CA TYR A 262 -0.86 19.71 15.61
C TYR A 262 -2.29 19.18 15.47
N ARG A 263 -3.25 20.10 15.45
CA ARG A 263 -4.66 19.82 15.19
C ARG A 263 -5.10 20.70 14.03
N ASP A 264 -5.55 20.08 12.95
CA ASP A 264 -6.03 20.78 11.76
C ASP A 264 -7.56 20.88 11.79
N TYR A 265 -8.06 22.03 11.38
CA TYR A 265 -9.48 22.33 11.23
C TYR A 265 -9.68 22.87 9.82
N ASP A 266 -10.71 22.42 9.12
CA ASP A 266 -11.04 22.96 7.80
C ASP A 266 -11.71 24.35 7.91
N ALA A 267 -12.15 24.91 6.78
CA ALA A 267 -12.80 26.23 6.75
C ALA A 267 -14.17 26.26 7.46
N ALA A 268 -14.75 25.09 7.74
CA ALA A 268 -15.99 24.93 8.50
C ALA A 268 -15.71 24.60 9.98
N ASP A 269 -14.46 24.74 10.42
CA ASP A 269 -14.00 24.46 11.79
C ASP A 269 -14.14 22.97 12.19
N VAL A 270 -14.09 22.06 11.21
CA VAL A 270 -14.17 20.61 11.45
C VAL A 270 -12.78 20.01 11.57
N ARG A 271 -12.54 19.27 12.66
CA ARG A 271 -11.26 18.56 12.93
C ARG A 271 -10.91 17.58 11.80
N GLN A 272 -9.64 17.60 11.39
CA GLN A 272 -9.06 16.74 10.37
C GLN A 272 -7.89 15.91 10.93
N TRP A 273 -7.79 14.66 10.47
CA TRP A 273 -6.70 13.71 10.73
C TRP A 273 -6.10 13.24 9.41
N GLU A 274 -4.80 13.45 9.23
CA GLU A 274 -4.05 13.13 8.01
C GLU A 274 -2.74 12.41 8.38
N ASN A 275 -1.73 13.15 8.87
CA ASN A 275 -0.43 12.60 9.25
C ASN A 275 -0.41 12.17 10.72
N MET A 276 0.62 11.42 11.11
CA MET A 276 0.76 10.95 12.50
C MET A 276 0.75 12.08 13.55
N PHE A 277 1.33 13.24 13.23
CA PHE A 277 1.36 14.39 14.14
C PHE A 277 0.02 15.13 14.23
N SER A 278 -0.93 14.85 13.33
CA SER A 278 -2.32 15.28 13.47
C SER A 278 -3.16 14.40 14.40
N GLY A 279 -2.63 13.23 14.75
CA GLY A 279 -3.27 12.23 15.62
C GLY A 279 -3.24 12.63 17.09
N ASP A 280 -4.27 12.22 17.82
CA ASP A 280 -4.43 12.55 19.23
C ASP A 280 -3.36 11.85 20.10
N TRP A 281 -2.85 10.69 19.69
CA TRP A 281 -1.77 10.01 20.40
C TRP A 281 -0.49 10.86 20.47
N ALA A 282 -0.06 11.45 19.35
CA ALA A 282 1.13 12.28 19.33
C ALA A 282 0.95 13.56 20.18
N TRP A 283 -0.28 14.08 20.22
CA TRP A 283 -0.65 15.21 21.07
C TRP A 283 -0.59 14.84 22.56
N ASP A 284 -1.12 13.68 22.93
CA ASP A 284 -1.14 13.20 24.32
C ASP A 284 0.26 12.86 24.81
N GLN A 285 1.10 12.27 23.97
CA GLN A 285 2.53 12.10 24.25
C GLN A 285 3.23 13.45 24.47
N ALA A 286 2.91 14.47 23.67
CA ALA A 286 3.45 15.81 23.88
C ALA A 286 2.95 16.46 25.18
N ASN A 287 1.70 16.24 25.60
CA ASN A 287 1.19 16.69 26.90
C ASN A 287 1.98 16.03 28.04
N GLU A 288 2.20 14.72 27.97
CA GLU A 288 2.95 13.97 28.98
C GLU A 288 4.40 14.48 29.09
N ILE A 289 5.08 14.65 27.95
CA ILE A 289 6.45 15.16 27.89
C ILE A 289 6.51 16.61 28.43
N ALA A 290 5.53 17.45 28.09
CA ALA A 290 5.45 18.85 28.52
C ALA A 290 5.24 19.03 30.03
N SER A 291 4.82 17.97 30.75
CA SER A 291 4.66 18.03 32.20
C SER A 291 5.99 18.33 32.91
N ASP A 292 7.12 18.01 32.28
CA ASP A 292 8.44 18.48 32.67
C ASP A 292 8.79 19.80 31.96
N PRO A 293 8.90 20.93 32.67
CA PRO A 293 9.30 22.21 32.09
C PRO A 293 10.66 22.19 31.38
N SER A 294 11.55 21.24 31.70
CA SER A 294 12.87 21.12 31.07
C SER A 294 12.79 20.75 29.58
N THR A 295 11.69 20.11 29.17
CA THR A 295 11.46 19.64 27.79
C THR A 295 10.75 20.67 26.92
N HIS A 296 10.32 21.81 27.48
CA HIS A 296 9.62 22.85 26.74
C HIS A 296 10.48 23.37 25.60
N GLY A 297 9.93 23.42 24.39
CA GLY A 297 10.66 23.72 23.17
C GLY A 297 11.19 22.51 22.41
N ALA A 298 11.14 21.31 22.99
CA ALA A 298 11.59 20.10 22.32
C ALA A 298 10.63 19.65 21.20
N THR A 299 11.12 18.78 20.33
CA THR A 299 10.32 17.99 19.40
C THR A 299 10.26 16.55 19.88
N PHE A 300 9.07 15.96 19.79
CA PHE A 300 8.90 14.52 19.97
C PHE A 300 9.32 13.80 18.67
N VAL A 301 9.98 12.65 18.80
CA VAL A 301 10.34 11.79 17.67
C VAL A 301 9.87 10.35 17.95
N PRO A 302 8.66 9.99 17.50
CA PRO A 302 8.16 8.63 17.64
C PRO A 302 8.79 7.70 16.61
N VAL A 303 9.39 6.60 17.09
CA VAL A 303 10.06 5.59 16.28
C VAL A 303 9.06 4.50 15.88
N ILE A 304 8.72 4.44 14.60
CA ILE A 304 7.83 3.44 14.02
C ILE A 304 8.65 2.21 13.64
N LEU A 305 8.17 1.04 14.02
CA LEU A 305 8.81 -0.23 13.72
C LEU A 305 7.92 -1.09 12.82
N GLY A 306 8.55 -1.98 12.06
CA GLY A 306 7.81 -3.01 11.35
C GLY A 306 8.70 -4.20 11.07
N SER A 307 8.15 -5.40 11.23
CA SER A 307 8.86 -6.65 10.97
C SER A 307 7.89 -7.65 10.34
N ASP A 308 8.38 -8.36 9.34
CA ASP A 308 7.68 -9.52 8.79
C ASP A 308 8.70 -10.52 8.25
N LYS A 309 8.40 -11.81 8.41
CA LYS A 309 9.25 -12.88 7.92
C LYS A 309 8.99 -13.09 6.44
N THR A 310 10.06 -13.09 5.65
CA THR A 310 9.95 -13.23 4.20
C THR A 310 10.78 -14.39 3.66
N THR A 311 10.18 -15.20 2.79
CA THR A 311 10.84 -16.29 2.08
C THR A 311 11.41 -15.79 0.76
N VAL A 312 12.71 -16.05 0.52
CA VAL A 312 13.40 -15.64 -0.72
C VAL A 312 13.54 -16.76 -1.74
N SER A 313 13.51 -18.03 -1.31
CA SER A 313 13.50 -19.19 -2.22
C SER A 313 12.69 -20.35 -1.67
N VAL A 314 11.73 -20.83 -2.47
CA VAL A 314 10.95 -22.05 -2.19
C VAL A 314 11.60 -23.28 -2.84
N ALA A 315 12.21 -23.14 -4.02
CA ALA A 315 12.68 -24.25 -4.84
C ALA A 315 14.01 -24.86 -4.38
N THR A 316 14.88 -24.10 -3.71
CA THR A 316 16.26 -24.53 -3.35
C THR A 316 16.50 -24.72 -1.84
N GLY A 317 15.46 -24.76 -1.02
CA GLY A 317 15.60 -25.16 0.40
C GLY A 317 14.88 -24.32 1.47
N GLN A 318 13.83 -23.55 1.12
CA GLN A 318 13.10 -22.68 2.07
C GLN A 318 14.04 -21.77 2.89
N THR A 319 14.66 -20.81 2.19
CA THR A 319 15.47 -19.78 2.85
C THR A 319 14.57 -18.61 3.25
N ASP A 320 14.49 -18.36 4.54
CA ASP A 320 13.73 -17.28 5.15
C ASP A 320 14.65 -16.27 5.82
N TYR A 321 14.27 -15.00 5.76
CA TYR A 321 14.90 -13.92 6.51
C TYR A 321 13.84 -13.18 7.32
N TYR A 322 14.26 -12.62 8.45
CA TYR A 322 13.36 -11.85 9.30
C TYR A 322 13.84 -10.40 9.47
N PRO A 323 13.60 -9.53 8.47
CA PRO A 323 14.00 -8.14 8.52
C PRO A 323 13.19 -7.31 9.54
N LEU A 324 13.87 -6.35 10.16
CA LEU A 324 13.31 -5.30 11.01
C LEU A 324 13.52 -3.94 10.33
N TYR A 325 12.45 -3.16 10.21
CA TYR A 325 12.44 -1.83 9.62
C TYR A 325 12.16 -0.75 10.68
N LEU A 326 12.69 0.44 10.42
CA LEU A 326 12.50 1.64 11.23
C LEU A 326 12.07 2.81 10.35
N SER A 327 11.18 3.65 10.90
CA SER A 327 10.80 4.95 10.38
C SER A 327 10.56 5.92 11.55
N ILE A 328 10.35 7.20 11.26
CA ILE A 328 9.99 8.22 12.24
C ILE A 328 8.58 8.75 11.95
N GLY A 329 7.79 9.07 12.97
CA GLY A 329 6.43 9.60 12.78
C GLY A 329 6.36 11.04 12.31
N ASN A 330 7.47 11.79 12.40
CA ASN A 330 7.57 13.18 11.98
C ASN A 330 7.40 13.36 10.45
N VAL A 331 7.73 12.34 9.65
CA VAL A 331 7.59 12.45 8.19
C VAL A 331 6.15 12.21 7.76
N HIS A 332 5.68 13.00 6.78
CA HIS A 332 4.35 12.86 6.21
C HIS A 332 4.09 11.46 5.63
N ASN A 333 2.82 11.05 5.63
CA ASN A 333 2.39 9.72 5.17
C ASN A 333 2.80 9.46 3.71
N THR A 334 2.71 10.47 2.85
CA THR A 334 3.07 10.39 1.42
C THR A 334 4.55 10.04 1.23
N VAL A 335 5.44 10.60 2.05
CA VAL A 335 6.89 10.34 2.00
C VAL A 335 7.21 8.93 2.47
N ARG A 336 6.58 8.49 3.58
CA ARG A 336 6.69 7.11 4.07
C ARG A 336 6.27 6.09 3.01
N ARG A 337 5.13 6.32 2.36
CA ARG A 337 4.61 5.47 1.27
C ARG A 337 5.51 5.45 0.03
N ALA A 338 6.12 6.59 -0.31
CA ALA A 338 7.01 6.69 -1.47
C ALA A 338 8.40 6.07 -1.24
N HIS A 339 8.72 5.64 -0.02
CA HIS A 339 10.02 5.06 0.35
C HIS A 339 11.22 5.93 -0.01
N ARG A 340 11.09 7.26 0.06
CA ARG A 340 12.19 8.24 -0.13
C ARG A 340 13.17 8.22 1.05
N ASN A 341 13.74 7.05 1.36
CA ASN A 341 14.57 6.79 2.55
C ASN A 341 13.89 7.03 3.91
N ALA A 342 12.58 7.29 3.93
CA ALA A 342 11.79 7.41 5.16
C ALA A 342 11.56 6.08 5.90
N VAL A 343 11.91 4.95 5.28
CA VAL A 343 11.83 3.60 5.87
C VAL A 343 13.13 2.87 5.63
N THR A 344 13.82 2.48 6.69
CA THR A 344 15.17 1.93 6.66
C THR A 344 15.21 0.54 7.28
N LEU A 345 15.94 -0.39 6.66
CA LEU A 345 16.16 -1.73 7.21
C LEU A 345 17.19 -1.66 8.34
N ILE A 346 16.80 -1.90 9.58
CA ILE A 346 17.70 -1.79 10.73
C ILE A 346 18.16 -3.13 11.30
N GLY A 347 17.58 -4.25 10.89
CA GLY A 347 18.01 -5.54 11.43
C GLY A 347 17.58 -6.76 10.64
N PHE A 348 18.25 -7.88 10.91
CA PHE A 348 17.83 -9.23 10.57
C PHE A 348 17.76 -10.04 11.86
N LEU A 349 16.54 -10.33 12.30
CA LEU A 349 16.24 -11.08 13.51
C LEU A 349 16.57 -12.55 13.31
N ALA A 350 16.96 -13.20 14.41
CA ALA A 350 17.24 -14.63 14.42
C ALA A 350 15.95 -15.43 14.18
N ILE A 351 16.06 -16.47 13.33
CA ILE A 351 15.00 -17.45 13.12
C ILE A 351 15.51 -18.80 13.66
N PRO A 352 15.26 -19.11 14.94
CA PRO A 352 15.62 -20.41 15.46
C PRO A 352 14.86 -21.50 14.70
N LYS A 353 15.58 -22.58 14.40
CA LYS A 353 15.03 -23.77 13.73
C LYS A 353 15.11 -24.93 14.71
N THR A 354 14.18 -25.86 14.56
CA THR A 354 14.17 -27.10 15.35
C THR A 354 13.61 -28.23 14.51
N ASP A 355 13.89 -29.46 14.91
CA ASP A 355 13.26 -30.65 14.33
C ASP A 355 11.74 -30.63 14.51
N LYS A 356 11.04 -31.25 13.57
CA LYS A 356 9.56 -31.32 13.57
C LYS A 356 8.98 -31.94 14.86
N SER A 357 9.72 -32.80 15.54
CA SER A 357 9.31 -33.39 16.83
C SER A 357 9.22 -32.37 17.96
N HIS A 358 9.98 -31.27 17.89
CA HIS A 358 10.08 -30.25 18.93
C HIS A 358 9.41 -28.92 18.55
N SER A 359 8.89 -28.77 17.32
CA SER A 359 8.27 -27.51 16.89
C SER A 359 7.02 -27.13 17.68
N GLY A 360 6.30 -28.12 18.23
CA GLY A 360 5.15 -27.93 19.12
C GLY A 360 5.49 -27.85 20.62
N ASP A 361 6.74 -28.08 21.00
CA ASP A 361 7.19 -28.08 22.39
C ASP A 361 6.92 -26.71 23.04
N PRO A 362 6.19 -26.65 24.18
CA PRO A 362 5.98 -25.42 24.93
C PRO A 362 7.27 -24.67 25.26
N ALA A 363 8.34 -25.38 25.63
CA ALA A 363 9.62 -24.75 25.98
C ALA A 363 10.26 -24.05 24.77
N TYR A 364 10.20 -24.68 23.59
CA TYR A 364 10.69 -24.09 22.35
C TYR A 364 9.87 -22.87 21.93
N ARG A 365 8.53 -22.96 22.01
CA ARG A 365 7.63 -21.84 21.69
C ARG A 365 7.89 -20.65 22.60
N HIS A 366 8.13 -20.89 23.88
CA HIS A 366 8.50 -19.87 24.86
C HIS A 366 9.87 -19.26 24.55
N PHE A 367 10.90 -20.08 24.31
CA PHE A 367 12.23 -19.59 23.91
C PHE A 367 12.17 -18.69 22.67
N ARG A 368 11.38 -19.06 21.65
CA ARG A 368 11.19 -18.23 20.45
C ARG A 368 10.64 -16.84 20.75
N ARG A 369 9.66 -16.76 21.66
CA ARG A 369 9.07 -15.48 22.09
C ARG A 369 10.10 -14.64 22.86
N GLN A 370 10.78 -15.25 23.83
CA GLN A 370 11.82 -14.57 24.60
C GLN A 370 12.97 -14.08 23.73
N LEU A 371 13.44 -14.91 22.79
CA LEU A 371 14.47 -14.53 21.82
C LEU A 371 14.03 -13.30 21.04
N PHE A 372 12.80 -13.30 20.51
CA PHE A 372 12.25 -12.18 19.77
C PHE A 372 12.21 -10.88 20.59
N HIS A 373 11.59 -10.89 21.78
CA HIS A 373 11.48 -9.69 22.63
C HIS A 373 12.84 -9.21 23.15
N SER A 374 13.70 -10.12 23.61
CA SER A 374 15.04 -9.76 24.11
C SER A 374 15.91 -9.16 23.01
N THR A 375 15.80 -9.67 21.78
CA THR A 375 16.49 -9.11 20.62
C THR A 375 16.01 -7.69 20.31
N LEU A 376 14.71 -7.44 20.29
CA LEU A 376 14.17 -6.09 20.05
C LEU A 376 14.57 -5.11 21.16
N ALA A 377 14.45 -5.50 22.43
CA ALA A 377 14.88 -4.70 23.56
C ALA A 377 16.37 -4.34 23.46
N LYS A 378 17.22 -5.30 23.06
CA LYS A 378 18.66 -5.07 22.89
C LYS A 378 18.95 -4.10 21.74
N ILE A 379 18.31 -4.28 20.58
CA ILE A 379 18.50 -3.40 19.41
C ILE A 379 18.08 -1.96 19.75
N LEU A 380 16.94 -1.77 20.42
CA LEU A 380 16.37 -0.45 20.71
C LEU A 380 16.98 0.25 21.93
N SER A 381 17.85 -0.44 22.67
CA SER A 381 18.42 0.08 23.93
C SER A 381 19.18 1.40 23.78
N SER A 382 19.73 1.70 22.60
CA SER A 382 20.43 2.98 22.32
C SER A 382 19.51 4.19 22.32
N LEU A 383 18.20 4.03 22.08
CA LEU A 383 17.22 5.12 22.11
C LEU A 383 16.78 5.48 23.54
N LYS A 384 16.89 4.54 24.49
CA LYS A 384 16.34 4.64 25.84
C LYS A 384 16.80 5.90 26.61
N PRO A 385 18.07 6.33 26.58
CA PRO A 385 18.51 7.54 27.28
C PRO A 385 17.77 8.80 26.81
N GLY A 386 17.65 8.98 25.49
CA GLY A 386 16.97 10.12 24.87
C GLY A 386 15.44 10.06 24.90
N MET A 387 14.87 9.02 25.52
CA MET A 387 13.43 8.99 25.81
C MET A 387 13.11 9.83 27.05
N THR A 388 13.92 9.81 28.10
CA THR A 388 13.60 10.58 29.33
C THR A 388 14.18 11.99 29.29
N ASN A 389 15.41 12.13 28.81
CA ASN A 389 16.11 13.42 28.72
C ASN A 389 16.24 13.84 27.26
N TYR A 390 16.17 15.14 26.98
CA TYR A 390 16.33 15.59 25.61
C TYR A 390 17.78 15.46 25.13
N GLU A 391 17.94 15.27 23.84
CA GLU A 391 19.22 15.33 23.14
C GLU A 391 19.18 16.44 22.08
N VAL A 392 20.32 17.03 21.72
CA VAL A 392 20.38 18.09 20.71
C VAL A 392 20.85 17.50 19.39
N LEU A 393 19.97 17.50 18.37
CA LEU A 393 20.24 16.87 17.08
C LEU A 393 20.02 17.82 15.90
N PRO A 394 20.79 17.68 14.81
CA PRO A 394 20.57 18.44 13.57
C PRO A 394 19.34 17.94 12.81
N PHE A 395 18.68 18.86 12.10
CA PHE A 395 17.49 18.61 11.30
C PHE A 395 17.67 19.05 9.83
N SER A 396 16.76 18.58 8.99
CA SER A 396 16.71 18.77 7.54
C SER A 396 16.67 20.23 7.07
N ASP A 397 16.26 21.16 7.93
CA ASP A 397 16.21 22.59 7.66
C ASP A 397 17.49 23.34 8.05
N GLY A 398 18.50 22.63 8.56
CA GLY A 398 19.81 23.17 8.93
C GLY A 398 19.93 23.66 10.38
N TYR A 399 18.85 23.62 11.17
CA TYR A 399 18.91 23.94 12.59
C TYR A 399 19.11 22.69 13.46
N HIS A 400 19.53 22.90 14.71
CA HIS A 400 19.44 21.86 15.73
C HIS A 400 18.11 22.00 16.48
N ARG A 401 17.67 20.91 17.11
CA ARG A 401 16.51 20.91 18.01
C ARG A 401 16.78 20.00 19.20
N ARG A 402 16.15 20.31 20.34
CA ARG A 402 16.04 19.39 21.47
C ARG A 402 15.04 18.29 21.08
N VAL A 403 15.43 17.03 21.23
CA VAL A 403 14.68 15.85 20.79
C VAL A 403 14.39 14.95 21.98
N ILE A 404 13.12 14.54 22.10
CA ILE A 404 12.70 13.45 22.98
C ILE A 404 12.22 12.29 22.12
N PHE A 405 12.81 11.12 22.29
CA PHE A 405 12.38 9.91 21.59
C PHE A 405 11.20 9.23 22.29
N GLY A 406 10.44 8.45 21.52
CA GLY A 406 9.47 7.49 22.04
C GLY A 406 9.28 6.35 21.07
N LEU A 407 8.75 5.22 21.52
CA LEU A 407 8.27 4.20 20.59
C LEU A 407 6.93 4.63 20.02
N GLY A 408 6.87 4.67 18.70
CA GLY A 408 5.66 4.86 17.94
C GLY A 408 5.02 3.53 17.53
N PRO A 409 4.03 3.60 16.63
CA PRO A 409 3.26 2.44 16.24
C PRO A 409 4.09 1.31 15.60
N TYR A 410 3.65 0.07 15.76
CA TYR A 410 4.30 -1.13 15.23
C TYR A 410 3.47 -1.76 14.11
N ILE A 411 4.05 -1.83 12.92
CA ILE A 411 3.44 -2.39 11.70
C ILE A 411 3.70 -3.90 11.63
N ALA A 412 2.64 -4.69 11.79
CA ALA A 412 2.71 -6.15 11.86
C ALA A 412 1.40 -6.80 11.36
N ASP A 413 1.49 -8.02 10.84
CA ASP A 413 0.31 -8.84 10.52
C ASP A 413 -0.28 -9.47 11.80
N TYR A 414 -1.48 -10.07 11.74
CA TYR A 414 -2.15 -10.55 12.95
C TYR A 414 -1.34 -11.58 13.78
N PRO A 415 -0.77 -12.65 13.20
CA PRO A 415 0.11 -13.56 13.93
C PRO A 415 1.27 -12.84 14.64
N GLU A 416 1.86 -11.86 13.99
CA GLU A 416 2.96 -11.07 14.53
C GLU A 416 2.49 -10.05 15.59
N GLN A 417 1.33 -9.42 15.41
CA GLN A 417 0.68 -8.59 16.44
C GLN A 417 0.44 -9.39 17.72
N ALA A 418 -0.01 -10.65 17.61
CA ALA A 418 -0.19 -11.53 18.76
C ALA A 418 1.15 -11.93 19.41
N LEU A 419 2.22 -12.05 18.63
CA LEU A 419 3.57 -12.25 19.15
C LEU A 419 4.06 -11.02 19.92
N LEU A 420 3.99 -9.84 19.30
CA LEU A 420 4.40 -8.55 19.87
C LEU A 420 3.70 -8.23 21.19
N SER A 421 2.39 -8.44 21.24
CA SER A 421 1.55 -8.16 22.41
C SER A 421 1.52 -9.28 23.46
N CYS A 422 2.25 -10.38 23.25
CA CYS A 422 2.18 -11.58 24.11
C CYS A 422 0.74 -12.11 24.29
N ILE A 423 -0.05 -12.09 23.23
CA ILE A 423 -1.44 -12.56 23.21
C ILE A 423 -1.56 -13.92 22.50
N VAL A 424 -2.51 -14.74 22.96
CA VAL A 424 -2.84 -16.05 22.38
C VAL A 424 -3.54 -15.85 21.04
N GLN A 425 -3.11 -16.59 20.00
CA GLN A 425 -3.79 -16.54 18.69
C GLN A 425 -5.26 -16.95 18.82
N GLY A 426 -6.14 -16.19 18.17
CA GLY A 426 -7.59 -16.26 18.34
C GLY A 426 -8.16 -15.08 19.14
N TRP A 427 -7.33 -14.37 19.91
CA TRP A 427 -7.73 -13.20 20.69
C TRP A 427 -7.35 -11.89 20.01
N CYS A 428 -7.95 -10.78 20.46
CA CYS A 428 -7.61 -9.44 20.00
C CYS A 428 -6.37 -8.88 20.74
N PRO A 429 -5.36 -8.34 20.03
CA PRO A 429 -4.21 -7.71 20.67
C PRO A 429 -4.53 -6.34 21.27
N LYS A 430 -5.66 -5.69 20.90
CA LYS A 430 -6.01 -4.33 21.35
C LYS A 430 -7.11 -4.27 22.40
N CYS A 431 -8.02 -5.25 22.48
CA CYS A 431 -9.14 -5.23 23.42
C CYS A 431 -9.34 -6.57 24.12
N ILE A 432 -10.13 -6.56 25.19
CA ILE A 432 -10.41 -7.74 26.02
C ILE A 432 -11.59 -8.58 25.53
N ALA A 433 -12.06 -8.36 24.30
CA ALA A 433 -13.17 -9.13 23.73
C ALA A 433 -12.89 -10.64 23.78
N TYR A 434 -13.91 -11.41 24.17
CA TYR A 434 -13.79 -12.85 24.31
C TYR A 434 -13.64 -13.50 22.92
N ARG A 435 -12.74 -14.49 22.82
CA ARG A 435 -12.35 -15.09 21.53
C ARG A 435 -13.51 -15.66 20.69
N ASP A 436 -14.58 -16.11 21.33
CA ASP A 436 -15.74 -16.70 20.64
C ASP A 436 -16.84 -15.67 20.35
N GLU A 437 -16.71 -14.45 20.89
CA GLU A 437 -17.68 -13.36 20.80
C GLU A 437 -16.97 -12.01 20.51
N LEU A 438 -16.02 -12.00 19.58
CA LEU A 438 -15.17 -10.83 19.33
C LEU A 438 -15.95 -9.57 18.90
N ASP A 439 -17.19 -9.67 18.42
CA ASP A 439 -17.96 -8.52 17.97
C ASP A 439 -18.66 -7.76 19.11
N THR A 440 -18.57 -8.22 20.36
CA THR A 440 -19.11 -7.49 21.51
C THR A 440 -18.26 -6.26 21.84
N ASP A 441 -18.90 -5.21 22.32
CA ASP A 441 -18.19 -4.05 22.86
C ASP A 441 -17.25 -4.49 23.98
N ALA A 442 -15.98 -4.11 23.87
CA ALA A 442 -14.95 -4.49 24.81
C ALA A 442 -13.99 -3.33 25.05
N THR A 443 -13.50 -3.22 26.27
CA THR A 443 -12.50 -2.22 26.65
C THR A 443 -11.13 -2.55 26.05
N LEU A 444 -10.33 -1.51 25.86
CA LEU A 444 -8.97 -1.65 25.36
C LEU A 444 -8.07 -2.34 26.40
N ARG A 445 -7.09 -3.08 25.91
CA ARG A 445 -5.99 -3.60 26.73
C ARG A 445 -4.99 -2.48 26.97
N CYS A 446 -4.41 -2.49 28.16
CA CYS A 446 -3.24 -1.69 28.48
C CYS A 446 -2.24 -2.54 29.27
N LYS A 447 -1.01 -2.04 29.34
CA LYS A 447 0.07 -2.65 30.12
C LYS A 447 -0.33 -2.82 31.59
N GLU A 448 -0.88 -1.79 32.21
CA GLU A 448 -1.23 -1.79 33.65
C GLU A 448 -2.24 -2.89 33.96
N HIS A 449 -3.25 -3.07 33.11
CA HIS A 449 -4.23 -4.14 33.27
C HIS A 449 -3.59 -5.52 33.16
N ASN A 450 -2.72 -5.74 32.17
CA ASN A 450 -2.06 -7.03 32.02
C ASN A 450 -1.08 -7.34 33.15
N ASP A 451 -0.35 -6.34 33.64
CA ASP A 451 0.58 -6.50 34.77
C ASP A 451 -0.19 -6.91 36.03
N LEU A 452 -1.35 -6.31 36.31
CA LEU A 452 -2.24 -6.73 37.41
C LEU A 452 -2.74 -8.17 37.24
N LEU A 453 -3.16 -8.56 36.03
CA LEU A 453 -3.59 -9.94 35.78
C LEU A 453 -2.45 -10.95 36.00
N LEU A 454 -1.20 -10.57 35.65
CA LEU A 454 -0.02 -11.42 35.84
C LEU A 454 0.36 -11.61 37.30
N GLU A 455 0.08 -10.62 38.15
CA GLU A 455 0.32 -10.69 39.59
C GLU A 455 -0.71 -11.58 40.30
N GLU A 456 -1.96 -11.55 39.85
CA GLU A 456 -3.09 -12.17 40.57
C GLU A 456 -3.48 -13.56 40.05
N LEU A 457 -3.23 -13.87 38.77
CA LEU A 457 -3.76 -15.08 38.12
C LEU A 457 -2.67 -16.07 37.69
N ASP A 458 -3.01 -17.36 37.71
CA ASP A 458 -2.15 -18.40 37.17
C ASP A 458 -2.13 -18.38 35.62
N TRP A 459 -1.07 -18.95 35.03
CA TRP A 459 -0.87 -18.94 33.58
C TRP A 459 -1.97 -19.66 32.79
N GLY A 460 -2.64 -20.66 33.36
CA GLY A 460 -3.76 -21.35 32.72
C GLY A 460 -4.96 -20.42 32.58
N THR A 461 -5.33 -19.76 33.68
CA THR A 461 -6.43 -18.77 33.69
C THR A 461 -6.14 -17.60 32.76
N LEU A 462 -4.92 -17.07 32.77
CA LEU A 462 -4.50 -16.01 31.84
C LEU A 462 -4.66 -16.42 30.37
N TRP A 463 -4.27 -17.65 30.04
CA TRP A 463 -4.33 -18.18 28.69
C TRP A 463 -5.77 -18.40 28.22
N ASP A 464 -6.60 -19.03 29.04
CA ASP A 464 -7.95 -19.46 28.68
C ASP A 464 -9.00 -18.35 28.80
N SER A 465 -8.90 -17.48 29.82
CA SER A 465 -9.92 -16.46 30.10
C SER A 465 -9.57 -15.07 29.58
N TYR A 466 -8.28 -14.75 29.44
CA TYR A 466 -7.82 -13.40 29.04
C TYR A 466 -6.99 -13.40 27.75
N GLY A 467 -6.59 -14.57 27.25
CA GLY A 467 -5.73 -14.69 26.08
C GLY A 467 -4.33 -14.11 26.29
N VAL A 468 -3.84 -14.02 27.53
CA VAL A 468 -2.52 -13.46 27.88
C VAL A 468 -1.50 -14.57 28.06
N ILE A 469 -0.28 -14.36 27.56
CA ILE A 469 0.82 -15.32 27.67
C ILE A 469 1.75 -14.86 28.79
N GLY A 470 1.48 -15.35 30.00
CA GLY A 470 2.15 -14.87 31.22
C GLY A 470 3.60 -15.32 31.42
N ASN A 471 4.18 -16.04 30.47
CA ASN A 471 5.59 -16.42 30.51
C ASN A 471 6.46 -15.64 29.50
N ALA A 472 5.99 -14.53 28.95
CA ALA A 472 6.82 -13.65 28.14
C ALA A 472 6.57 -12.19 28.53
N VAL A 473 7.63 -11.38 28.53
CA VAL A 473 7.55 -9.94 28.78
C VAL A 473 7.70 -9.22 27.44
N PRO A 474 6.71 -8.40 27.03
CA PRO A 474 6.86 -7.55 25.85
C PRO A 474 8.08 -6.64 25.96
N PHE A 475 8.82 -6.49 24.86
CA PHE A 475 10.04 -5.65 24.82
C PHE A 475 9.78 -4.17 25.13
N THR A 476 8.54 -3.72 24.99
CA THR A 476 8.12 -2.34 25.27
C THR A 476 8.09 -2.04 26.77
N ASN A 477 7.95 -3.04 27.63
CA ASN A 477 7.91 -2.84 29.08
C ASN A 477 9.20 -2.23 29.64
N ASP A 478 10.33 -2.41 28.94
CA ASP A 478 11.63 -1.87 29.30
C ASP A 478 11.84 -0.42 28.82
N LEU A 479 10.89 0.17 28.09
CA LEU A 479 11.01 1.48 27.44
C LEU A 479 9.95 2.47 27.98
N PRO A 480 10.33 3.73 28.30
CA PRO A 480 9.36 4.74 28.72
C PRO A 480 8.28 4.99 27.66
N ARG A 481 7.03 5.16 28.11
CA ARG A 481 5.87 5.51 27.27
C ARG A 481 5.67 4.59 26.06
N ALA A 482 5.89 3.29 26.28
CA ALA A 482 5.74 2.26 25.26
C ALA A 482 4.77 1.18 25.75
N ASP A 483 3.48 1.33 25.43
CA ASP A 483 2.48 0.28 25.60
C ASP A 483 2.22 -0.39 24.25
N ILE A 484 2.58 -1.68 24.14
CA ILE A 484 2.40 -2.40 22.88
C ILE A 484 0.94 -2.49 22.44
N HIS A 485 -0.03 -2.55 23.37
CA HIS A 485 -1.46 -2.67 23.03
C HIS A 485 -2.01 -1.40 22.39
N GLU A 486 -1.51 -0.25 22.81
CA GLU A 486 -1.79 1.04 22.19
C GLU A 486 -1.13 1.12 20.80
N LEU A 487 0.13 0.71 20.69
CA LEU A 487 0.98 0.90 19.51
C LEU A 487 0.70 -0.05 18.34
N ILE A 488 -0.14 -1.08 18.50
CA ILE A 488 -0.57 -1.93 17.35
C ILE A 488 -1.40 -1.10 16.35
N THR A 489 -1.01 -1.12 15.07
CA THR A 489 -1.68 -0.40 13.97
C THR A 489 -2.66 -1.25 13.18
N PRO A 490 -3.57 -0.62 12.40
CA PRO A 490 -4.33 -1.33 11.39
C PRO A 490 -3.42 -1.85 10.27
N ASP A 491 -3.78 -3.00 9.71
CA ASP A 491 -3.09 -3.60 8.58
C ASP A 491 -4.04 -3.84 7.41
N ILE A 492 -4.13 -2.85 6.51
CA ILE A 492 -4.98 -2.90 5.32
C ILE A 492 -4.69 -4.14 4.47
N LEU A 493 -3.41 -4.54 4.34
CA LEU A 493 -3.04 -5.64 3.46
C LEU A 493 -3.44 -6.99 4.03
N HIS A 494 -3.05 -7.32 5.27
CA HIS A 494 -3.33 -8.65 5.82
C HIS A 494 -4.69 -8.76 6.50
N GLN A 495 -5.26 -7.68 7.04
CA GLN A 495 -6.59 -7.71 7.66
C GLN A 495 -7.71 -7.54 6.63
N LEU A 496 -7.62 -6.53 5.75
CA LEU A 496 -8.69 -6.24 4.77
C LEU A 496 -8.52 -7.08 3.50
N ILE A 497 -7.42 -6.92 2.78
CA ILE A 497 -7.26 -7.47 1.42
C ILE A 497 -7.04 -8.99 1.45
N LYS A 498 -6.00 -9.48 2.12
CA LYS A 498 -5.70 -10.92 2.18
C LYS A 498 -6.64 -11.63 3.15
N GLY A 499 -6.86 -11.06 4.34
CA GLY A 499 -7.68 -11.67 5.39
C GLY A 499 -9.18 -11.66 5.07
N THR A 500 -9.81 -10.50 5.13
CA THR A 500 -11.27 -10.42 5.05
C THR A 500 -11.81 -10.66 3.65
N PHE A 501 -11.26 -9.99 2.63
CA PHE A 501 -11.74 -10.18 1.26
C PHE A 501 -11.42 -11.57 0.71
N LYS A 502 -10.12 -11.90 0.60
CA LYS A 502 -9.67 -13.13 -0.05
C LYS A 502 -9.96 -14.37 0.80
N ASP A 503 -9.35 -14.48 1.99
CA ASP A 503 -9.39 -15.72 2.78
C ASP A 503 -10.75 -15.97 3.47
N HIS A 504 -11.63 -14.96 3.56
CA HIS A 504 -12.97 -15.14 4.13
C HIS A 504 -14.07 -14.98 3.08
N LEU A 505 -14.29 -13.77 2.54
CA LEU A 505 -15.49 -13.51 1.72
C LEU A 505 -15.49 -14.27 0.39
N VAL A 506 -14.38 -14.29 -0.35
CA VAL A 506 -14.28 -15.03 -1.62
C VAL A 506 -14.40 -16.53 -1.36
N ASP A 507 -13.67 -17.06 -0.37
CA ASP A 507 -13.71 -18.48 -0.01
C ASP A 507 -15.11 -18.93 0.45
N TRP A 508 -15.80 -18.12 1.27
CA TRP A 508 -17.17 -18.39 1.68
C TRP A 508 -18.17 -18.32 0.53
N THR A 509 -17.94 -17.45 -0.44
CA THR A 509 -18.76 -17.38 -1.66
C THR A 509 -18.61 -18.66 -2.50
N VAL A 510 -17.39 -19.16 -2.66
CA VAL A 510 -17.13 -20.44 -3.33
C VAL A 510 -17.77 -21.60 -2.56
N ALA A 511 -17.62 -21.63 -1.24
CA ALA A 511 -18.22 -22.65 -0.38
C ALA A 511 -19.77 -22.63 -0.47
N TYR A 512 -20.38 -21.44 -0.52
CA TYR A 512 -21.82 -21.27 -0.70
C TYR A 512 -22.31 -21.91 -1.99
N LEU A 513 -21.62 -21.67 -3.12
CA LEU A 513 -22.02 -22.24 -4.41
C LEU A 513 -21.98 -23.78 -4.39
N PHE A 514 -20.95 -24.39 -3.79
CA PHE A 514 -20.86 -25.84 -3.64
C PHE A 514 -21.86 -26.43 -2.63
N LYS A 515 -22.34 -25.61 -1.69
CA LYS A 515 -23.34 -26.05 -0.70
C LYS A 515 -24.75 -26.03 -1.26
N VAL A 516 -25.10 -25.00 -2.05
CA VAL A 516 -26.46 -24.80 -2.56
C VAL A 516 -26.70 -25.50 -3.89
N HIS A 517 -25.66 -25.69 -4.70
CA HIS A 517 -25.78 -26.30 -6.01
C HIS A 517 -25.07 -27.65 -6.09
N ALA A 518 -25.56 -28.54 -6.96
CA ALA A 518 -24.83 -29.75 -7.31
C ALA A 518 -23.46 -29.38 -7.88
N LYS A 519 -22.45 -30.23 -7.65
CA LYS A 519 -21.06 -29.95 -8.05
C LYS A 519 -20.90 -29.47 -9.50
N PRO A 520 -21.56 -30.05 -10.53
CA PRO A 520 -21.46 -29.55 -11.90
C PRO A 520 -22.02 -28.12 -12.07
N ASP A 521 -23.13 -27.81 -11.42
CA ASP A 521 -23.78 -26.49 -11.50
C ASP A 521 -22.98 -25.42 -10.76
N ALA A 522 -22.42 -25.77 -9.59
CA ALA A 522 -21.52 -24.90 -8.85
C ALA A 522 -20.28 -24.53 -9.68
N LEU A 523 -19.68 -25.52 -10.36
CA LEU A 523 -18.57 -25.28 -11.28
C LEU A 523 -18.98 -24.42 -12.48
N ALA A 524 -20.14 -24.66 -13.07
CA ALA A 524 -20.64 -23.86 -14.19
C ALA A 524 -20.87 -22.38 -13.79
N LYS A 525 -21.35 -22.13 -12.57
CA LYS A 525 -21.49 -20.77 -12.00
C LYS A 525 -20.14 -20.13 -11.71
N LEU A 526 -19.18 -20.86 -11.15
CA LEU A 526 -17.81 -20.37 -10.96
C LEU A 526 -17.14 -20.00 -12.28
N ASP A 527 -17.28 -20.86 -13.31
CA ASP A 527 -16.80 -20.58 -14.67
C ASP A 527 -17.46 -19.33 -15.25
N ASP A 528 -18.73 -19.08 -14.93
CA ASP A 528 -19.43 -17.88 -15.38
C ASP A 528 -18.96 -16.62 -14.66
N ILE A 529 -18.74 -16.67 -13.34
CA ILE A 529 -18.11 -15.59 -12.57
C ILE A 529 -16.74 -15.23 -13.17
N ASP A 530 -15.92 -16.24 -13.46
CA ASP A 530 -14.59 -16.05 -14.04
C ASP A 530 -14.65 -15.47 -15.46
N ARG A 531 -15.67 -15.86 -16.25
CA ARG A 531 -15.94 -15.26 -17.57
C ARG A 531 -16.40 -13.81 -17.45
N ARG A 532 -17.28 -13.47 -16.51
CA ARG A 532 -17.72 -12.09 -16.25
C ARG A 532 -16.54 -11.20 -15.93
N ILE A 533 -15.65 -11.66 -15.05
CA ILE A 533 -14.39 -10.97 -14.72
C ILE A 533 -13.51 -10.79 -15.98
N ALA A 534 -13.38 -11.81 -16.82
CA ALA A 534 -12.57 -11.75 -18.04
C ALA A 534 -13.16 -10.82 -19.13
N ALA A 535 -14.49 -10.64 -19.12
CA ALA A 535 -15.22 -9.76 -20.02
C ALA A 535 -15.11 -8.28 -19.62
N VAL A 536 -14.59 -7.93 -18.45
CA VAL A 536 -14.44 -6.51 -18.08
C VAL A 536 -13.50 -5.79 -19.07
N ALA A 537 -13.93 -4.63 -19.54
CA ALA A 537 -13.20 -3.81 -20.50
C ALA A 537 -11.86 -3.32 -19.92
N PRO A 538 -10.85 -3.03 -20.75
CA PRO A 538 -9.57 -2.49 -20.26
C PRO A 538 -9.76 -1.13 -19.58
N PHE A 539 -9.06 -0.94 -18.46
CA PHE A 539 -8.98 0.35 -17.76
C PHE A 539 -7.53 0.64 -17.37
N SER A 540 -7.10 1.90 -17.49
CA SER A 540 -5.74 2.31 -17.18
C SER A 540 -5.43 2.06 -15.68
N GLY A 541 -4.32 1.37 -15.38
CA GLY A 541 -3.95 1.04 -14.00
C GLY A 541 -4.77 -0.08 -13.35
N LEU A 542 -5.67 -0.75 -14.10
CA LEU A 542 -6.38 -1.93 -13.62
C LEU A 542 -5.87 -3.20 -14.31
N ARG A 543 -5.43 -4.16 -13.52
CA ARG A 543 -5.01 -5.48 -14.01
C ARG A 543 -6.19 -6.22 -14.64
N ARG A 544 -5.96 -6.79 -15.83
CA ARG A 544 -6.92 -7.68 -16.48
C ARG A 544 -6.74 -9.13 -16.05
N PHE A 545 -7.84 -9.88 -16.11
CA PHE A 545 -7.91 -11.28 -15.73
C PHE A 545 -8.48 -12.14 -16.86
N PRO A 546 -7.67 -12.50 -17.88
CA PRO A 546 -8.16 -13.24 -19.05
C PRO A 546 -8.80 -14.60 -18.72
N ASN A 547 -8.41 -15.21 -17.60
CA ASN A 547 -8.91 -16.50 -17.12
C ASN A 547 -9.63 -16.37 -15.76
N GLY A 548 -10.18 -15.19 -15.44
CA GLY A 548 -10.83 -14.93 -14.14
C GLY A 548 -9.90 -15.19 -12.95
N ARG A 549 -10.41 -15.92 -11.94
CA ARG A 549 -9.73 -16.14 -10.64
C ARG A 549 -8.79 -17.34 -10.60
N GLY A 550 -8.51 -18.00 -11.73
CA GLY A 550 -7.71 -19.23 -11.81
C GLY A 550 -6.20 -19.05 -11.56
N PHE A 551 -5.78 -18.26 -10.56
CA PHE A 551 -4.36 -18.05 -10.24
C PHE A 551 -3.77 -19.28 -9.54
N LYS A 552 -2.55 -19.68 -9.94
CA LYS A 552 -1.78 -20.71 -9.21
C LYS A 552 -1.34 -20.23 -7.82
N GLN A 553 -1.10 -18.93 -7.66
CA GLN A 553 -0.74 -18.27 -6.41
C GLN A 553 -1.29 -16.85 -6.46
N TRP A 554 -2.07 -16.46 -5.45
CA TRP A 554 -2.62 -15.11 -5.34
C TRP A 554 -1.61 -14.18 -4.68
N THR A 555 -1.30 -13.07 -5.33
CA THR A 555 -0.54 -11.97 -4.71
C THR A 555 -1.48 -10.94 -4.06
N GLY A 556 -0.92 -10.02 -3.27
CA GLY A 556 -1.67 -8.89 -2.72
C GLY A 556 -2.28 -8.03 -3.83
N ASP A 557 -1.55 -7.80 -4.92
CA ASP A 557 -2.01 -6.98 -6.04
C ASP A 557 -3.07 -7.68 -6.90
N ASP A 558 -2.99 -9.01 -7.04
CA ASP A 558 -4.08 -9.79 -7.66
C ASP A 558 -5.38 -9.63 -6.87
N SER A 559 -5.30 -9.68 -5.54
CA SER A 559 -6.45 -9.52 -4.65
C SER A 559 -7.03 -8.10 -4.77
N LYS A 560 -6.19 -7.06 -4.71
CA LYS A 560 -6.61 -5.66 -4.87
C LYS A 560 -7.29 -5.42 -6.22
N ALA A 561 -6.75 -5.94 -7.31
CA ALA A 561 -7.35 -5.76 -8.63
C ALA A 561 -8.65 -6.54 -8.77
N LEU A 562 -8.74 -7.76 -8.20
CA LEU A 562 -9.97 -8.53 -8.19
C LEU A 562 -11.10 -7.83 -7.42
N MET A 563 -10.80 -7.22 -6.26
CA MET A 563 -11.78 -6.46 -5.46
C MET A 563 -12.56 -5.43 -6.29
N LYS A 564 -11.93 -4.84 -7.31
CA LYS A 564 -12.53 -3.78 -8.13
C LYS A 564 -13.53 -4.28 -9.17
N VAL A 565 -13.57 -5.59 -9.43
CA VAL A 565 -14.41 -6.19 -10.48
C VAL A 565 -15.24 -7.38 -9.99
N TYR A 566 -14.99 -7.85 -8.77
CA TYR A 566 -15.63 -9.06 -8.25
C TYR A 566 -17.12 -8.88 -7.92
N LEU A 567 -17.50 -7.71 -7.39
CA LEU A 567 -18.86 -7.44 -6.92
C LEU A 567 -19.93 -7.61 -8.03
N PRO A 568 -19.81 -6.97 -9.22
CA PRO A 568 -20.74 -7.25 -10.33
C PRO A 568 -20.68 -8.68 -10.87
N ALA A 569 -19.54 -9.36 -10.73
CA ALA A 569 -19.35 -10.68 -11.30
C ALA A 569 -20.14 -11.76 -10.55
N ILE A 570 -20.36 -11.60 -9.24
CA ILE A 570 -21.10 -12.57 -8.41
C ILE A 570 -22.61 -12.35 -8.37
N GLU A 571 -23.07 -11.15 -8.75
CA GLU A 571 -24.48 -10.80 -8.80
C GLU A 571 -25.30 -11.78 -9.67
N GLY A 572 -26.52 -12.14 -9.24
CA GLY A 572 -27.36 -13.16 -9.88
C GLY A 572 -26.93 -14.61 -9.65
N HIS A 573 -25.73 -14.86 -9.10
CA HIS A 573 -25.27 -16.20 -8.68
C HIS A 573 -25.32 -16.43 -7.18
N VAL A 574 -25.46 -15.37 -6.38
CA VAL A 574 -25.49 -15.41 -4.90
C VAL A 574 -26.67 -14.59 -4.37
N PRO A 575 -27.09 -14.79 -3.11
CA PRO A 575 -28.15 -13.98 -2.50
C PRO A 575 -27.77 -12.49 -2.45
N PRO A 576 -28.74 -11.57 -2.54
CA PRO A 576 -28.50 -10.12 -2.44
C PRO A 576 -27.67 -9.71 -1.22
N ASP A 577 -27.90 -10.32 -0.05
CA ASP A 577 -27.15 -10.00 1.16
C ASP A 577 -25.65 -10.37 1.07
N VAL A 578 -25.27 -11.34 0.23
CA VAL A 578 -23.85 -11.59 -0.07
C VAL A 578 -23.27 -10.42 -0.85
N VAL A 579 -23.98 -9.94 -1.88
CA VAL A 579 -23.58 -8.76 -2.68
C VAL A 579 -23.45 -7.53 -1.77
N ARG A 580 -24.45 -7.27 -0.92
CA ARG A 580 -24.46 -6.17 0.06
C ARG A 580 -23.32 -6.28 1.08
N THR A 581 -22.94 -7.50 1.47
CA THR A 581 -21.77 -7.72 2.34
C THR A 581 -20.49 -7.24 1.66
N PHE A 582 -20.26 -7.62 0.39
CA PHE A 582 -19.11 -7.14 -0.37
C PHE A 582 -19.15 -5.63 -0.59
N ARG A 583 -20.33 -5.06 -0.92
CA ARG A 583 -20.51 -3.61 -1.03
C ARG A 583 -20.09 -2.88 0.25
N ALA A 584 -20.66 -3.25 1.40
CA ALA A 584 -20.37 -2.63 2.68
C ALA A 584 -18.87 -2.76 3.06
N PHE A 585 -18.28 -3.92 2.79
CA PHE A 585 -16.87 -4.15 3.01
C PHE A 585 -15.97 -3.32 2.08
N LEU A 586 -16.32 -3.19 0.80
CA LEU A 586 -15.59 -2.36 -0.16
C LEU A 586 -15.70 -0.88 0.21
N GLU A 587 -16.89 -0.40 0.56
CA GLU A 587 -17.10 0.96 1.09
C GLU A 587 -16.19 1.20 2.30
N PHE A 588 -16.21 0.32 3.30
CA PHE A 588 -15.30 0.40 4.45
C PHE A 588 -13.84 0.50 4.00
N CYS A 589 -13.39 -0.40 3.12
CA CYS A 589 -12.02 -0.41 2.62
C CYS A 589 -11.63 0.92 1.95
N TYR A 590 -12.50 1.49 1.12
CA TYR A 590 -12.21 2.75 0.42
C TYR A 590 -12.24 3.95 1.37
N LEU A 591 -13.17 3.98 2.33
CA LEU A 591 -13.28 5.05 3.32
C LEU A 591 -12.05 5.10 4.23
N VAL A 592 -11.62 3.98 4.82
CA VAL A 592 -10.44 3.95 5.72
C VAL A 592 -9.13 4.28 5.01
N ARG A 593 -9.11 4.25 3.67
CA ARG A 593 -7.95 4.61 2.84
C ARG A 593 -7.97 6.06 2.35
N ARG A 594 -8.92 6.89 2.79
CA ARG A 594 -8.83 8.34 2.57
C ARG A 594 -7.58 8.90 3.22
N ASP A 595 -6.98 9.88 2.55
CA ASP A 595 -5.75 10.55 3.03
C ASP A 595 -6.04 11.49 4.20
N ILE A 596 -7.25 12.04 4.25
CA ILE A 596 -7.72 12.92 5.30
C ILE A 596 -9.06 12.38 5.84
N HIS A 597 -9.21 12.38 7.16
CA HIS A 597 -10.43 12.00 7.85
C HIS A 597 -10.97 13.16 8.67
N SER A 598 -12.29 13.29 8.73
CA SER A 598 -13.02 14.15 9.65
C SER A 598 -13.97 13.30 10.50
N GLU A 599 -14.64 13.90 11.48
CA GLU A 599 -15.66 13.18 12.25
C GLU A 599 -16.81 12.67 11.36
N GLU A 600 -17.12 13.36 10.27
CA GLU A 600 -18.10 12.88 9.29
C GLU A 600 -17.60 11.63 8.56
N THR A 601 -16.35 11.64 8.06
CA THR A 601 -15.81 10.46 7.37
C THR A 601 -15.62 9.28 8.31
N ILE A 602 -15.33 9.52 9.59
CA ILE A 602 -15.27 8.45 10.60
C ILE A 602 -16.66 7.84 10.83
N ARG A 603 -17.72 8.65 10.89
CA ARG A 603 -19.10 8.13 10.93
C ARG A 603 -19.45 7.32 9.69
N GLU A 604 -18.96 7.69 8.52
CA GLU A 604 -19.12 6.88 7.30
C GLU A 604 -18.41 5.52 7.43
N VAL A 605 -17.19 5.50 7.98
CA VAL A 605 -16.42 4.26 8.26
C VAL A 605 -17.18 3.35 9.22
N GLU A 606 -17.65 3.90 10.35
CA GLU A 606 -18.44 3.17 11.36
C GLU A 606 -19.76 2.66 10.76
N GLY A 607 -20.43 3.47 9.95
CA GLY A 607 -21.65 3.08 9.25
C GLY A 607 -21.44 1.94 8.25
N ALA A 608 -20.35 1.98 7.47
CA ALA A 608 -19.98 0.91 6.56
C ALA A 608 -19.65 -0.38 7.32
N LEU A 609 -18.95 -0.28 8.45
CA LEU A 609 -18.64 -1.43 9.31
C LEU A 609 -19.91 -2.05 9.90
N LYS A 610 -20.86 -1.22 10.39
CA LYS A 610 -22.14 -1.70 10.90
C LYS A 610 -22.93 -2.47 9.84
N ARG A 611 -23.01 -1.94 8.61
CA ARG A 611 -23.63 -2.64 7.48
C ARG A 611 -22.91 -3.95 7.15
N PHE A 612 -21.57 -3.95 7.19
CA PHE A 612 -20.79 -5.15 6.97
C PHE A 612 -21.08 -6.24 8.01
N HIS A 613 -21.11 -5.89 9.30
CA HIS A 613 -21.47 -6.82 10.38
C HIS A 613 -22.90 -7.35 10.26
N GLN A 614 -23.84 -6.50 9.85
CA GLN A 614 -25.23 -6.91 9.58
C GLN A 614 -25.31 -7.93 8.44
N TYR A 615 -24.80 -7.58 7.25
CA TYR A 615 -24.99 -8.41 6.07
C TYR A 615 -24.16 -9.70 6.09
N ARG A 616 -22.94 -9.69 6.67
CA ARG A 616 -22.09 -10.90 6.73
C ARG A 616 -22.72 -12.04 7.52
N GLY A 617 -23.74 -11.77 8.34
CA GLY A 617 -24.58 -12.76 9.00
C GLY A 617 -25.18 -13.80 8.04
N ILE A 618 -25.33 -13.45 6.76
CA ILE A 618 -25.79 -14.38 5.72
C ILE A 618 -24.90 -15.62 5.63
N PHE A 619 -23.58 -15.50 5.78
CA PHE A 619 -22.64 -16.63 5.67
C PHE A 619 -22.78 -17.63 6.82
N LYS A 620 -23.20 -17.16 8.01
CA LYS A 620 -23.57 -18.01 9.14
C LYS A 620 -24.95 -18.64 8.91
N THR A 621 -25.91 -17.86 8.41
CA THR A 621 -27.29 -18.30 8.14
C THR A 621 -27.35 -19.43 7.10
N VAL A 622 -26.60 -19.29 6.00
CA VAL A 622 -26.46 -20.35 4.98
C VAL A 622 -25.49 -21.45 5.43
N GLY A 623 -24.84 -21.30 6.59
CA GLY A 623 -23.98 -22.29 7.25
C GLY A 623 -22.68 -22.62 6.50
N VAL A 624 -22.06 -21.64 5.84
CA VAL A 624 -20.71 -21.78 5.26
C VAL A 624 -19.62 -21.26 6.19
N ALA A 625 -19.97 -20.33 7.09
CA ALA A 625 -19.13 -19.89 8.19
C ALA A 625 -19.60 -20.53 9.50
N SER A 626 -18.69 -21.22 10.22
CA SER A 626 -18.99 -21.80 11.54
C SER A 626 -19.01 -20.74 12.65
N THR A 627 -18.20 -19.69 12.51
CA THR A 627 -18.15 -18.53 13.40
C THR A 627 -17.83 -17.27 12.60
N LEU A 628 -18.27 -16.13 13.12
CA LEU A 628 -17.89 -14.79 12.63
C LEU A 628 -16.85 -14.13 13.55
N SER A 629 -16.55 -14.76 14.69
CA SER A 629 -15.54 -14.32 15.65
C SER A 629 -14.14 -14.60 15.10
N LEU A 630 -13.72 -13.76 14.16
CA LEU A 630 -12.44 -13.89 13.45
C LEU A 630 -11.58 -12.66 13.74
N PRO A 631 -10.39 -12.81 14.34
CA PRO A 631 -9.56 -11.66 14.76
C PRO A 631 -9.28 -10.64 13.64
N ARG A 632 -9.06 -11.12 12.41
CA ARG A 632 -8.85 -10.22 11.26
C ARG A 632 -10.11 -9.43 10.88
N GLN A 633 -11.31 -10.00 11.01
CA GLN A 633 -12.54 -9.23 10.80
C GLN A 633 -12.88 -8.34 11.99
N HIS A 634 -12.63 -8.80 13.21
CA HIS A 634 -12.81 -8.02 14.43
C HIS A 634 -11.90 -6.77 14.43
N SER A 635 -10.68 -6.88 13.89
CA SER A 635 -9.74 -5.75 13.83
C SER A 635 -10.31 -4.48 13.18
N LEU A 636 -11.31 -4.61 12.30
CA LEU A 636 -11.98 -3.49 11.65
C LEU A 636 -12.67 -2.55 12.65
N THR A 637 -13.12 -3.06 13.80
CA THR A 637 -13.72 -2.27 14.89
C THR A 637 -12.78 -1.22 15.46
N HIS A 638 -11.47 -1.46 15.38
CA HIS A 638 -10.45 -0.56 15.93
C HIS A 638 -10.01 0.54 14.96
N TYR A 639 -10.44 0.51 13.68
CA TYR A 639 -9.96 1.46 12.67
C TYR A 639 -10.35 2.91 12.99
N ALA A 640 -11.59 3.17 13.40
CA ALA A 640 -12.04 4.52 13.74
C ALA A 640 -11.22 5.13 14.89
N LEU A 641 -10.98 4.35 15.94
CA LEU A 641 -10.10 4.74 17.05
C LEU A 641 -8.68 5.02 16.56
N MET A 642 -8.09 4.10 15.79
CA MET A 642 -6.70 4.23 15.36
C MET A 642 -6.49 5.37 14.35
N ILE A 643 -7.53 5.76 13.59
CA ILE A 643 -7.51 6.97 12.77
C ILE A 643 -7.39 8.22 13.64
N ARG A 644 -8.18 8.31 14.72
CA ARG A 644 -8.09 9.44 15.66
C ARG A 644 -6.73 9.49 16.36
N LEU A 645 -6.21 8.33 16.79
CA LEU A 645 -4.93 8.23 17.48
C LEU A 645 -3.73 8.55 16.57
N PHE A 646 -3.68 7.99 15.36
CA PHE A 646 -2.47 7.97 14.54
C PHE A 646 -2.58 8.67 13.18
N GLY A 647 -3.72 9.27 12.86
CA GLY A 647 -3.98 9.83 11.53
C GLY A 647 -4.40 8.79 10.51
N ALA A 648 -4.34 9.15 9.22
CA ALA A 648 -4.77 8.28 8.14
C ALA A 648 -3.96 6.96 8.08
N PRO A 649 -4.60 5.78 7.97
CA PRO A 649 -3.93 4.46 8.05
C PRO A 649 -2.88 4.21 6.96
N ASN A 650 -2.96 4.96 5.85
CA ASN A 650 -2.13 4.77 4.66
C ASN A 650 -0.62 4.88 4.96
N GLY A 651 -0.22 5.63 5.99
CA GLY A 651 1.18 5.79 6.42
C GLY A 651 1.70 4.75 7.41
N LEU A 652 0.86 3.80 7.85
CA LEU A 652 1.15 2.86 8.96
C LEU A 652 0.76 1.40 8.66
N CYS A 653 0.72 1.03 7.38
CA CYS A 653 0.28 -0.30 6.91
C CYS A 653 1.45 -1.18 6.44
N SER A 654 1.31 -2.51 6.56
CA SER A 654 2.32 -3.50 6.16
C SER A 654 2.65 -3.52 4.67
N SER A 655 1.85 -2.89 3.81
CA SER A 655 2.22 -2.64 2.41
C SER A 655 3.55 -1.90 2.26
N ILE A 656 3.90 -1.07 3.26
CA ILE A 656 5.16 -0.34 3.32
C ILE A 656 6.35 -1.29 3.57
N THR A 657 6.21 -2.27 4.44
CA THR A 657 7.27 -3.26 4.69
C THR A 657 7.33 -4.30 3.57
N GLU A 658 6.20 -4.72 3.00
CA GLU A 658 6.14 -5.69 1.90
C GLU A 658 6.84 -5.18 0.63
N SER A 659 6.62 -3.91 0.25
CA SER A 659 7.33 -3.28 -0.87
C SER A 659 8.83 -3.13 -0.57
N LYS A 660 9.19 -2.78 0.67
CA LYS A 660 10.59 -2.65 1.10
C LYS A 660 11.31 -4.01 1.12
N HIS A 661 10.63 -5.12 1.40
CA HIS A 661 11.23 -6.46 1.30
C HIS A 661 11.78 -6.76 -0.10
N ILE A 662 11.14 -6.26 -1.16
CA ILE A 662 11.61 -6.46 -2.53
C ILE A 662 13.02 -5.89 -2.66
N LYS A 663 13.19 -4.61 -2.34
CA LYS A 663 14.45 -3.88 -2.48
C LYS A 663 15.50 -4.26 -1.44
N ALA A 664 15.09 -4.55 -0.20
CA ALA A 664 16.01 -4.72 0.92
C ALA A 664 16.38 -6.19 1.21
N VAL A 665 15.60 -7.14 0.68
CA VAL A 665 15.82 -8.58 0.94
C VAL A 665 15.86 -9.38 -0.35
N LYS A 666 14.80 -9.35 -1.17
CA LYS A 666 14.67 -10.22 -2.35
C LYS A 666 15.66 -9.87 -3.46
N GLU A 667 15.82 -8.60 -3.79
CA GLU A 667 16.79 -8.13 -4.80
C GLU A 667 18.25 -8.36 -4.34
N PRO A 668 18.67 -7.97 -3.12
CA PRO A 668 20.00 -8.30 -2.60
C PRO A 668 20.28 -9.79 -2.56
N TRP A 669 19.28 -10.60 -2.20
CA TRP A 669 19.42 -12.06 -2.23
C TRP A 669 19.66 -12.54 -3.67
N ARG A 670 18.86 -12.12 -4.65
CA ARG A 670 19.07 -12.47 -6.09
C ARG A 670 20.42 -12.02 -6.63
N ARG A 671 20.96 -10.91 -6.12
CA ARG A 671 22.28 -10.36 -6.49
C ARG A 671 23.44 -11.10 -5.81
N SER A 672 23.19 -11.79 -4.71
CA SER A 672 24.21 -12.58 -4.00
C SER A 672 24.56 -13.86 -4.74
N ASN A 673 25.60 -14.56 -4.28
CA ASN A 673 25.94 -15.90 -4.77
C ASN A 673 25.04 -17.02 -4.17
N HIS A 674 24.03 -16.67 -3.38
CA HIS A 674 23.12 -17.56 -2.64
C HIS A 674 23.76 -18.49 -1.59
N PHE A 675 25.07 -18.39 -1.35
CA PHE A 675 25.79 -19.14 -0.33
C PHE A 675 26.10 -18.24 0.88
N ASN A 676 25.52 -18.57 2.05
CA ASN A 676 25.60 -17.73 3.26
C ASN A 676 25.32 -16.24 2.94
N ALA A 677 24.25 -16.03 2.16
CA ALA A 677 23.99 -14.77 1.47
C ALA A 677 23.77 -13.55 2.37
N LEU A 678 23.46 -13.75 3.66
CA LEU A 678 23.11 -12.66 4.58
C LEU A 678 24.17 -11.56 4.59
N PHE A 679 25.44 -11.91 4.78
CA PHE A 679 26.53 -10.93 4.83
C PHE A 679 26.66 -10.14 3.52
N GLN A 680 26.49 -10.80 2.37
CA GLN A 680 26.49 -10.13 1.07
C GLN A 680 25.30 -9.17 0.95
N MET A 681 24.11 -9.57 1.43
CA MET A 681 22.93 -8.72 1.45
C MET A 681 23.13 -7.48 2.33
N LEU A 682 23.78 -7.61 3.50
CA LEU A 682 24.11 -6.48 4.37
C LEU A 682 24.96 -5.45 3.64
N LEU A 683 26.04 -5.90 2.97
CA LEU A 683 26.94 -5.03 2.21
C LEU A 683 26.25 -4.39 1.00
N ILE A 684 25.42 -5.14 0.27
CA ILE A 684 24.64 -4.61 -0.85
C ILE A 684 23.72 -3.48 -0.37
N ASN A 685 22.96 -3.73 0.71
CA ASN A 685 22.06 -2.73 1.29
C ASN A 685 22.83 -1.49 1.76
N GLN A 686 23.95 -1.66 2.45
CA GLN A 686 24.77 -0.54 2.92
C GLN A 686 25.31 0.32 1.77
N ARG A 687 25.79 -0.30 0.69
CA ARG A 687 26.28 0.41 -0.51
C ARG A 687 25.17 1.17 -1.24
N LEU A 688 23.97 0.58 -1.33
CA LEU A 688 22.79 1.24 -1.92
C LEU A 688 22.39 2.47 -1.08
N ASP A 689 22.31 2.33 0.24
CA ASP A 689 21.97 3.44 1.14
C ASP A 689 23.03 4.56 1.06
N LYS A 690 24.33 4.21 1.02
CA LYS A 690 25.44 5.17 0.83
C LYS A 690 25.34 5.95 -0.47
N LEU A 691 25.09 5.27 -1.59
CA LEU A 691 24.95 5.93 -2.90
C LEU A 691 23.73 6.85 -2.94
N ALA A 692 22.61 6.43 -2.34
CA ALA A 692 21.41 7.25 -2.25
C ALA A 692 21.65 8.51 -1.40
N ALA A 693 22.27 8.39 -0.22
CA ALA A 693 22.59 9.53 0.64
C ALA A 693 23.59 10.49 -0.03
N CYS A 694 24.60 9.96 -0.71
CA CYS A 694 25.59 10.75 -1.45
C CYS A 694 24.96 11.52 -2.62
N ARG A 695 24.01 10.90 -3.34
CA ARG A 695 23.23 11.57 -4.39
C ARG A 695 22.48 12.79 -3.87
N VAL A 696 21.74 12.62 -2.77
CA VAL A 696 20.95 13.69 -2.14
C VAL A 696 21.84 14.86 -1.74
N ASP A 697 22.99 14.56 -1.14
CA ASP A 697 23.97 15.56 -0.75
C ASP A 697 24.55 16.32 -1.98
N PHE A 698 24.90 15.62 -3.06
CA PHE A 698 25.34 16.26 -4.31
C PHE A 698 24.23 17.11 -4.96
N GLU A 699 22.98 16.67 -4.93
CA GLU A 699 21.81 17.42 -5.41
C GLU A 699 21.58 18.68 -4.58
N ALA A 700 21.62 18.57 -3.25
CA ALA A 700 21.49 19.71 -2.32
C ALA A 700 22.60 20.76 -2.52
N ARG A 701 23.81 20.32 -2.91
CA ARG A 701 24.93 21.21 -3.28
C ARG A 701 24.85 21.78 -4.70
N GLY A 702 23.82 21.42 -5.47
CA GLY A 702 23.62 21.88 -6.86
C GLY A 702 24.61 21.29 -7.86
N MET A 703 25.23 20.15 -7.53
CA MET A 703 26.31 19.54 -8.32
C MET A 703 25.80 18.65 -9.46
N LEU A 704 24.51 18.26 -9.42
CA LEU A 704 23.85 17.36 -10.37
C LEU A 704 22.85 18.07 -11.31
N THR A 705 22.68 19.39 -11.18
CA THR A 705 21.86 20.23 -12.07
C THR A 705 22.70 20.76 -13.25
N ASP A 706 22.29 20.48 -14.48
CA ASP A 706 23.02 20.85 -15.69
C ASP A 706 22.86 22.31 -16.09
N VAL A 707 23.98 22.95 -16.44
CA VAL A 707 24.09 23.77 -17.63
C VAL A 707 24.95 22.98 -18.62
N LEU A 708 24.33 22.09 -19.41
CA LEU A 708 25.02 21.48 -20.55
C LEU A 708 25.39 22.59 -21.53
N THR A 709 26.62 22.60 -22.02
CA THR A 709 27.01 23.54 -23.08
C THR A 709 26.30 23.18 -24.40
N SER A 710 26.05 24.16 -25.27
CA SER A 710 25.39 23.95 -26.57
C SER A 710 26.09 22.87 -27.42
N SER A 711 27.41 22.77 -27.33
CA SER A 711 28.23 21.72 -27.98
C SER A 711 27.94 20.31 -27.45
N GLN A 712 27.69 20.15 -26.15
CA GLN A 712 27.34 18.86 -25.54
C GLN A 712 25.91 18.45 -25.89
N LEU A 713 24.98 19.42 -25.99
CA LEU A 713 23.62 19.20 -26.47
C LEU A 713 23.58 18.73 -27.93
N GLU A 714 24.40 19.31 -28.81
CA GLU A 714 24.52 18.87 -30.21
C GLU A 714 25.13 17.46 -30.32
N THR A 715 26.09 17.13 -29.46
CA THR A 715 26.70 15.79 -29.42
C THR A 715 25.70 14.74 -28.91
N LEU A 716 24.91 15.06 -27.88
CA LEU A 716 23.83 14.20 -27.37
C LEU A 716 22.66 14.05 -28.37
N ALA A 717 22.35 15.09 -29.15
CA ALA A 717 21.37 15.00 -30.23
C ALA A 717 21.80 14.00 -31.31
N ASN A 718 23.10 13.93 -31.62
CA ASN A 718 23.65 12.94 -32.55
C ASN A 718 23.59 11.50 -32.00
N TYR A 719 23.80 11.28 -30.69
CA TYR A 719 23.62 9.96 -30.05
C TYR A 719 22.16 9.58 -29.80
N SER A 720 21.25 10.55 -29.70
CA SER A 720 19.81 10.28 -29.57
C SER A 720 19.23 9.60 -30.82
N SER A 721 19.92 9.65 -31.96
CA SER A 721 19.57 8.87 -33.15
C SER A 721 19.87 7.36 -33.02
N LEU A 722 20.79 6.95 -32.13
CA LEU A 722 21.11 5.55 -31.83
C LEU A 722 20.14 4.91 -30.82
N PHE A 723 19.50 5.73 -29.99
CA PHE A 723 18.49 5.30 -29.00
C PHE A 723 17.09 5.82 -29.33
N GLY A 724 16.90 6.37 -30.53
CA GLY A 724 15.59 6.69 -31.07
C GLY A 724 14.79 5.41 -31.12
N THR A 725 13.76 5.33 -30.27
CA THR A 725 12.81 4.23 -30.19
C THR A 725 12.20 3.95 -31.57
N SER A 726 12.81 3.05 -32.33
CA SER A 726 12.10 2.26 -33.33
C SER A 726 11.34 1.16 -32.59
N GLN A 727 10.13 1.47 -32.15
CA GLN A 727 9.07 0.48 -32.03
C GLN A 727 8.23 0.71 -33.31
N ASP A 728 8.31 -0.13 -34.34
CA ASP A 728 7.98 -1.55 -34.29
C ASP A 728 8.67 -2.38 -35.39
N SER A 729 8.57 -3.69 -35.17
CA SER A 729 8.57 -4.82 -36.13
C SER A 729 9.81 -5.72 -36.11
N ASN A 730 9.51 -6.98 -35.73
CA ASN A 730 10.31 -8.20 -35.76
C ASN A 730 11.15 -8.53 -34.51
N GLY A 731 10.76 -9.64 -33.90
CA GLY A 731 11.29 -10.16 -32.66
C GLY A 731 12.76 -10.55 -32.73
N THR A 732 13.56 -9.89 -31.91
CA THR A 732 14.61 -10.44 -31.03
C THR A 732 15.19 -9.26 -30.23
N ALA A 733 14.36 -8.63 -29.40
CA ALA A 733 14.88 -7.76 -28.38
C ALA A 733 15.54 -8.65 -27.30
N LEU A 734 16.84 -8.45 -27.08
CA LEU A 734 17.57 -8.99 -25.93
C LEU A 734 16.80 -8.63 -24.66
N CYS A 735 16.09 -9.63 -24.12
CA CYS A 735 15.38 -9.54 -22.86
C CYS A 735 16.42 -9.39 -21.74
N TRP A 736 16.51 -8.18 -21.17
CA TRP A 736 17.32 -7.92 -19.98
C TRP A 736 16.70 -8.62 -18.79
N ARG A 737 17.31 -9.75 -18.42
CA ARG A 737 16.96 -10.59 -17.27
C ARG A 737 17.36 -9.89 -15.97
N GLY A 738 16.59 -8.88 -15.57
CA GLY A 738 16.74 -8.12 -14.32
C GLY A 738 15.48 -7.43 -13.83
N GLN A 739 14.44 -7.32 -14.67
CA GLN A 739 13.14 -6.72 -14.33
C GLN A 739 11.96 -7.72 -14.41
N GLU A 740 12.20 -9.02 -14.40
CA GLU A 740 11.15 -10.05 -14.26
C GLU A 740 10.80 -10.37 -12.79
N SER A 741 10.75 -9.37 -11.93
CA SER A 741 9.69 -9.39 -10.91
C SER A 741 8.63 -8.46 -11.43
N GLN A 742 7.53 -9.05 -11.92
CA GLN A 742 6.24 -8.43 -12.24
C GLN A 742 6.06 -7.07 -11.57
N ARG A 743 6.64 -6.03 -12.18
CA ARG A 743 5.93 -4.78 -12.26
C ARG A 743 4.82 -5.12 -13.23
N VAL A 744 3.61 -5.25 -12.70
CA VAL A 744 2.48 -4.73 -13.47
C VAL A 744 2.97 -3.36 -13.93
N ASP A 745 2.81 -3.04 -15.21
CA ASP A 745 2.90 -1.67 -15.68
C ASP A 745 1.85 -0.84 -14.91
N GLU A 746 2.12 -0.58 -13.64
CA GLU A 746 1.77 0.63 -12.95
C GLU A 746 2.67 1.65 -13.62
N ASP A 747 2.22 2.15 -14.76
CA ASP A 747 2.62 3.46 -15.26
C ASP A 747 2.43 4.41 -14.07
N PRO A 748 3.49 4.74 -13.32
CA PRO A 748 3.37 5.69 -12.24
C PRO A 748 3.23 7.01 -12.97
N GLY A 749 1.98 7.38 -13.30
CA GLY A 749 1.69 8.57 -14.08
C GLY A 749 2.54 9.70 -13.51
N ASP A 750 3.42 10.25 -14.36
CA ASP A 750 4.52 11.10 -13.91
C ASP A 750 4.02 12.15 -12.90
N PRO A 751 4.70 12.36 -11.77
CA PRO A 751 4.36 13.42 -10.83
C PRO A 751 4.38 14.76 -11.58
N VAL A 752 3.24 15.47 -11.57
CA VAL A 752 3.13 16.81 -12.15
C VAL A 752 3.19 17.83 -11.01
N ASP A 753 4.20 18.69 -11.04
CA ASP A 753 4.26 19.89 -10.19
C ASP A 753 3.32 20.97 -10.76
N GLY A 754 2.21 21.22 -10.07
CA GLY A 754 1.24 22.25 -10.44
C GLY A 754 -0.15 22.00 -9.85
N ARG A 755 -0.84 23.06 -9.40
CA ARG A 755 -2.16 22.98 -8.77
C ARG A 755 -3.24 23.18 -9.84
N ILE A 756 -3.94 22.12 -10.24
CA ILE A 756 -5.05 22.16 -11.20
C ILE A 756 -6.17 21.22 -10.72
N ASP A 757 -7.44 21.67 -10.74
CA ASP A 757 -8.58 20.89 -10.24
C ASP A 757 -8.91 19.68 -11.14
N ALA A 758 -8.83 19.85 -12.46
CA ALA A 758 -8.59 18.79 -13.45
C ALA A 758 -8.23 19.46 -14.79
N LYS A 759 -7.30 18.90 -15.57
CA LYS A 759 -6.96 19.40 -16.90
C LYS A 759 -6.75 18.26 -17.87
N VAL A 760 -7.46 18.32 -18.99
CA VAL A 760 -7.30 17.37 -20.08
C VAL A 760 -6.66 18.04 -21.29
N MET A 761 -5.63 17.39 -21.83
CA MET A 761 -4.86 17.86 -22.97
C MET A 761 -4.76 16.75 -24.01
N LEU A 762 -4.90 17.11 -25.28
CA LEU A 762 -4.64 16.18 -26.38
C LEU A 762 -3.17 15.72 -26.35
N ALA A 763 -2.91 14.51 -26.87
CA ALA A 763 -1.54 14.04 -27.03
C ALA A 763 -0.70 15.01 -27.89
N ALA A 764 0.59 15.16 -27.56
CA ALA A 764 1.49 16.06 -28.28
C ALA A 764 1.65 15.69 -29.77
N THR A 765 1.50 14.40 -30.09
CA THR A 765 1.69 13.88 -31.45
C THR A 765 0.35 13.56 -32.10
N LYS A 766 0.13 14.13 -33.30
CA LYS A 766 -1.00 13.80 -34.17
C LYS A 766 -0.92 12.34 -34.62
N ALA A 767 -2.05 11.66 -34.66
CA ALA A 767 -2.12 10.27 -35.11
C ALA A 767 -1.85 10.19 -36.62
N ARG A 768 -0.91 9.32 -37.01
CA ARG A 768 -0.58 9.07 -38.42
C ARG A 768 -1.57 8.06 -39.01
N GLY A 769 -1.92 8.23 -40.29
CA GLY A 769 -2.81 7.30 -41.01
C GLY A 769 -4.28 7.33 -40.59
N ARG A 770 -4.70 8.34 -39.80
CA ARG A 770 -6.10 8.58 -39.44
C ARG A 770 -6.80 9.54 -40.42
N ALA A 771 -8.12 9.59 -40.36
CA ALA A 771 -8.96 10.51 -41.11
C ALA A 771 -8.51 11.98 -41.00
N LYS A 772 -8.64 12.73 -42.11
CA LYS A 772 -8.27 14.16 -42.22
C LYS A 772 -9.45 15.09 -42.51
N THR A 773 -10.64 14.53 -42.75
CA THR A 773 -11.89 15.27 -42.98
C THR A 773 -13.04 14.55 -42.26
N ILE A 774 -14.17 15.23 -42.06
CA ILE A 774 -15.36 14.61 -41.44
C ILE A 774 -15.91 13.44 -42.26
N PRO A 775 -16.04 13.53 -43.60
CA PRO A 775 -16.44 12.36 -44.40
C PRO A 775 -15.49 11.17 -44.26
N ALA A 776 -14.18 11.39 -44.27
CA ALA A 776 -13.20 10.31 -44.07
C ALA A 776 -13.27 9.71 -42.65
N LEU A 777 -13.66 10.50 -41.64
CA LEU A 777 -13.87 10.02 -40.28
C LEU A 777 -15.15 9.17 -40.19
N ALA A 778 -16.19 9.55 -40.94
CA ALA A 778 -17.41 8.76 -41.05
C ALA A 778 -17.13 7.39 -41.67
N ASP A 779 -16.33 7.34 -42.75
CA ASP A 779 -15.89 6.09 -43.36
C ASP A 779 -15.03 5.25 -42.40
N GLU A 780 -14.08 5.88 -41.70
CA GLU A 780 -13.19 5.22 -40.73
C GLU A 780 -13.95 4.56 -39.56
N LEU A 781 -15.07 5.16 -39.13
CA LEU A 781 -15.89 4.69 -38.01
C LEU A 781 -17.14 3.92 -38.43
N GLU A 782 -17.35 3.73 -39.74
CA GLU A 782 -18.54 3.10 -40.32
C GLU A 782 -19.86 3.80 -39.89
N LEU A 783 -19.88 5.14 -39.98
CA LEU A 783 -21.01 6.00 -39.57
C LEU A 783 -21.58 6.81 -40.74
N PRO A 784 -22.86 7.24 -40.70
CA PRO A 784 -23.40 8.19 -41.66
C PRO A 784 -22.70 9.56 -41.57
N VAL A 785 -22.27 10.09 -42.71
CA VAL A 785 -21.59 11.40 -42.80
C VAL A 785 -22.48 12.53 -42.26
N ASP A 786 -23.78 12.47 -42.53
CA ASP A 786 -24.75 13.50 -42.14
C ASP A 786 -24.90 13.61 -40.61
N ASP A 787 -24.78 12.49 -39.88
CA ASP A 787 -24.84 12.49 -38.42
C ASP A 787 -23.63 13.18 -37.80
N LEU A 788 -22.43 12.87 -38.31
CA LEU A 788 -21.20 13.53 -37.86
C LEU A 788 -21.21 15.03 -38.20
N LEU A 789 -21.69 15.42 -39.39
CA LEU A 789 -21.83 16.83 -39.76
C LEU A 789 -22.83 17.55 -38.85
N ARG A 790 -23.98 16.93 -38.57
CA ARG A 790 -24.98 17.47 -37.63
C ARG A 790 -24.38 17.64 -36.23
N ALA A 791 -23.64 16.66 -35.73
CA ALA A 791 -23.00 16.71 -34.42
C ALA A 791 -21.93 17.82 -34.31
N VAL A 792 -21.09 18.02 -35.35
CA VAL A 792 -20.12 19.14 -35.37
C VAL A 792 -20.83 20.49 -35.36
N ARG A 793 -21.92 20.63 -36.14
CA ARG A 793 -22.68 21.87 -36.23
C ARG A 793 -23.39 22.21 -34.91
N LEU A 794 -23.97 21.22 -34.25
CA LEU A 794 -24.54 21.34 -32.90
C LEU A 794 -23.48 21.78 -31.89
N PHE A 795 -22.32 21.15 -31.90
CA PHE A 795 -21.21 21.55 -31.03
C PHE A 795 -20.78 23.00 -31.26
N LEU A 796 -20.65 23.43 -32.52
CA LEU A 796 -20.34 24.83 -32.82
C LEU A 796 -21.45 25.76 -32.34
N TYR A 797 -22.71 25.41 -32.54
CA TYR A 797 -23.83 26.20 -32.03
C TYR A 797 -23.71 26.43 -30.51
N ASP A 798 -23.47 25.37 -29.74
CA ASP A 798 -23.30 25.44 -28.29
C ASP A 798 -22.10 26.29 -27.87
N GLN A 799 -20.99 26.27 -28.63
CA GLN A 799 -19.80 27.07 -28.33
C GLN A 799 -19.98 28.58 -28.57
N TYR A 800 -20.93 28.98 -29.43
CA TYR A 800 -21.20 30.37 -29.80
C TYR A 800 -22.49 30.93 -29.18
N ARG A 801 -23.22 30.13 -28.38
CA ARG A 801 -24.45 30.56 -27.70
C ARG A 801 -24.13 31.50 -26.52
N PRO A 802 -24.78 32.68 -26.41
CA PRO A 802 -24.67 33.54 -25.23
C PRO A 802 -25.25 32.88 -23.97
N ALA A 803 -24.60 33.04 -22.82
CA ALA A 803 -25.01 32.45 -21.54
C ALA A 803 -26.39 32.94 -21.01
N SER A 804 -26.98 33.98 -21.61
CA SER A 804 -28.25 34.59 -21.20
C SER A 804 -29.52 33.84 -21.64
N ASP A 805 -29.40 32.84 -22.52
CA ASP A 805 -30.55 32.13 -23.12
C ASP A 805 -30.73 30.70 -22.58
N SER A 806 -30.66 30.49 -21.27
CA SER A 806 -30.62 29.15 -20.64
C SER A 806 -31.95 28.37 -20.63
N ASN A 807 -33.08 28.93 -21.11
CA ASN A 807 -34.40 28.31 -21.01
C ASN A 807 -35.04 27.85 -22.34
N ALA A 808 -34.30 27.80 -23.46
CA ALA A 808 -34.82 27.31 -24.74
C ALA A 808 -34.07 26.04 -25.18
N SER A 809 -34.56 24.87 -24.74
CA SER A 809 -34.12 23.57 -25.25
C SER A 809 -35.33 22.67 -25.53
N ALA A 810 -36.09 23.01 -26.57
CA ALA A 810 -36.89 22.08 -27.35
C ALA A 810 -37.28 22.81 -28.64
N ASP A 811 -36.95 22.24 -29.80
CA ASP A 811 -37.21 22.73 -31.17
C ASP A 811 -36.37 23.92 -31.67
N ILE A 812 -35.10 23.65 -32.01
CA ILE A 812 -34.30 24.51 -32.89
C ILE A 812 -34.37 23.95 -34.32
N SER A 813 -34.66 24.81 -35.29
CA SER A 813 -34.67 24.42 -36.70
C SER A 813 -33.25 24.10 -37.18
N PRO A 814 -33.02 23.01 -37.95
CA PRO A 814 -31.71 22.72 -38.54
C PRO A 814 -31.11 23.85 -39.41
N ALA A 815 -31.94 24.83 -39.80
CA ALA A 815 -31.53 26.02 -40.55
C ALA A 815 -30.70 27.02 -39.70
N ASP A 816 -30.77 26.95 -38.37
CA ASP A 816 -30.11 27.89 -37.46
C ASP A 816 -28.70 27.45 -37.03
N TYR A 817 -28.25 26.26 -37.47
CA TYR A 817 -26.93 25.77 -37.12
C TYR A 817 -25.80 26.46 -37.91
N PRO A 818 -24.66 26.76 -37.28
CA PRO A 818 -23.50 27.32 -37.98
C PRO A 818 -23.07 26.43 -39.15
N ALA A 819 -22.79 27.04 -40.30
CA ALA A 819 -22.27 26.30 -41.43
C ALA A 819 -20.88 25.75 -41.11
N PHE A 820 -20.66 24.45 -41.37
CA PHE A 820 -19.36 23.79 -41.29
C PHE A 820 -19.01 23.19 -42.64
N ASN A 821 -17.83 23.50 -43.18
CA ASN A 821 -17.35 22.95 -44.44
C ASN A 821 -16.86 21.51 -44.22
N PRO A 822 -17.48 20.47 -44.84
CA PRO A 822 -17.08 19.07 -44.68
C PRO A 822 -15.63 18.77 -45.11
N SER A 823 -15.07 19.59 -46.00
CA SER A 823 -13.69 19.50 -46.47
C SER A 823 -12.67 20.18 -45.56
N SER A 824 -13.10 20.75 -44.43
CA SER A 824 -12.19 21.34 -43.43
C SER A 824 -11.24 20.27 -42.91
N THR A 825 -9.97 20.64 -42.75
CA THR A 825 -8.95 19.72 -42.24
C THR A 825 -9.18 19.49 -40.75
N ILE A 826 -9.28 18.22 -40.36
CA ILE A 826 -9.26 17.79 -38.96
C ILE A 826 -7.92 17.11 -38.65
N HIS A 827 -7.50 17.19 -37.40
CA HIS A 827 -6.34 16.48 -36.89
C HIS A 827 -6.76 15.50 -35.81
N MET A 828 -6.55 14.20 -36.04
CA MET A 828 -6.91 13.14 -35.11
C MET A 828 -5.77 12.85 -34.11
N PHE A 829 -6.14 12.43 -32.90
CA PHE A 829 -5.25 12.01 -31.83
C PHE A 829 -5.74 10.66 -31.27
N ASN A 830 -4.81 9.77 -30.93
CA ASN A 830 -5.15 8.43 -30.39
C ASN A 830 -5.43 8.45 -28.88
N SER A 831 -5.21 9.58 -28.22
CA SER A 831 -5.35 9.70 -26.77
C SER A 831 -5.37 11.15 -26.30
N ALA A 832 -5.92 11.36 -25.12
CA ALA A 832 -5.77 12.57 -24.32
C ALA A 832 -5.20 12.22 -22.95
N VAL A 833 -4.44 13.14 -22.37
CA VAL A 833 -3.88 13.06 -21.03
C VAL A 833 -4.76 13.89 -20.11
N THR A 834 -5.30 13.27 -19.06
CA THR A 834 -5.92 13.98 -17.94
C THR A 834 -4.93 14.10 -16.78
N VAL A 835 -4.95 15.24 -16.10
CA VAL A 835 -4.22 15.50 -14.86
C VAL A 835 -5.23 16.00 -13.84
N PHE A 836 -5.38 15.29 -12.73
CA PHE A 836 -6.36 15.59 -11.68
C PHE A 836 -5.78 15.33 -10.28
N ARG A 837 -6.39 15.91 -9.25
CA ARG A 837 -5.95 15.75 -7.86
C ARG A 837 -6.61 14.51 -7.23
N ALA A 838 -5.81 13.55 -6.78
CA ALA A 838 -6.24 12.30 -6.14
C ALA A 838 -5.30 11.96 -4.96
N PRO A 839 -5.47 12.61 -3.80
CA PRO A 839 -4.54 12.48 -2.66
C PRO A 839 -4.58 11.09 -2.01
N SER A 840 -5.74 10.43 -2.01
CA SER A 840 -5.91 9.08 -1.46
C SER A 840 -5.24 7.98 -2.31
N ASP A 841 -4.91 8.26 -3.58
CA ASP A 841 -4.20 7.33 -4.46
C ASP A 841 -2.68 7.39 -4.24
N PHE A 842 -1.92 6.46 -4.86
CA PHE A 842 -0.47 6.63 -4.96
C PHE A 842 -0.17 7.71 -6.00
N SER A 843 -0.21 8.96 -5.56
CA SER A 843 0.15 10.16 -6.30
C SER A 843 1.41 10.76 -5.67
N GLY A 844 2.14 11.60 -6.42
CA GLY A 844 3.33 12.27 -5.88
C GLY A 844 3.04 13.08 -4.60
N THR A 845 4.02 13.78 -4.05
CA THR A 845 3.88 14.56 -2.80
C THR A 845 2.76 15.62 -2.84
N THR A 846 2.30 16.03 -4.03
CA THR A 846 1.23 17.01 -4.25
C THR A 846 -0.17 16.40 -4.35
N GLY A 847 -0.28 15.07 -4.42
CA GLY A 847 -1.55 14.39 -4.67
C GLY A 847 -2.00 14.41 -6.14
N MET A 848 -1.18 14.90 -7.09
CA MET A 848 -1.54 14.96 -8.51
C MET A 848 -1.36 13.61 -9.21
N ARG A 849 -2.34 13.24 -10.03
CA ARG A 849 -2.37 12.01 -10.81
C ARG A 849 -2.53 12.32 -12.29
N ARG A 850 -1.75 11.63 -13.11
CA ARG A 850 -1.81 11.69 -14.57
C ARG A 850 -2.38 10.38 -15.10
N GLU A 851 -3.35 10.45 -16.01
CA GLU A 851 -3.97 9.28 -16.64
C GLU A 851 -4.14 9.50 -18.15
N LEU A 852 -4.03 8.42 -18.93
CA LEU A 852 -4.27 8.45 -20.37
C LEU A 852 -5.65 7.88 -20.70
N ILE A 853 -6.46 8.66 -21.42
CA ILE A 853 -7.73 8.27 -22.03
C ILE A 853 -7.46 7.94 -23.50
N ARG A 854 -7.82 6.75 -23.98
CA ARG A 854 -7.48 6.26 -25.32
C ARG A 854 -8.68 6.17 -26.26
N SER A 855 -8.43 6.49 -27.53
CA SER A 855 -9.27 6.13 -28.66
C SER A 855 -8.40 5.70 -29.85
N THR A 856 -8.18 4.39 -29.97
CA THR A 856 -7.27 3.79 -30.95
C THR A 856 -7.99 2.71 -31.74
N LEU A 857 -7.92 2.73 -33.07
CA LEU A 857 -8.57 1.72 -33.94
C LEU A 857 -7.94 0.34 -33.85
N LEU A 858 -6.65 0.26 -33.49
CA LEU A 858 -5.94 -1.00 -33.32
C LEU A 858 -5.01 -0.92 -32.11
N TRP A 859 -5.45 -1.49 -31.00
CA TRP A 859 -4.68 -1.56 -29.76
C TRP A 859 -4.00 -2.92 -29.62
N ARG A 860 -2.69 -2.91 -29.39
CA ARG A 860 -1.86 -4.12 -29.26
C ARG A 860 -2.10 -5.17 -30.38
N THR A 861 -2.33 -4.69 -31.60
CA THR A 861 -2.61 -5.52 -32.78
C THR A 861 -3.84 -6.44 -32.66
N GLU A 862 -4.74 -6.20 -31.70
CA GLU A 862 -5.88 -7.08 -31.40
C GLU A 862 -7.22 -6.49 -31.85
N ALA A 863 -7.61 -5.32 -31.32
CA ALA A 863 -8.92 -4.72 -31.55
C ALA A 863 -8.94 -3.21 -31.27
N PRO A 864 -9.99 -2.48 -31.68
CA PRO A 864 -10.19 -1.09 -31.27
C PRO A 864 -10.29 -0.96 -29.74
N ARG A 865 -9.79 0.17 -29.23
CA ARG A 865 -9.92 0.56 -27.82
C ARG A 865 -10.51 1.96 -27.74
N HIS A 866 -11.73 2.03 -27.24
CA HIS A 866 -12.49 3.26 -26.99
C HIS A 866 -12.78 3.33 -25.48
N ASP A 867 -11.98 4.11 -24.77
CA ASP A 867 -12.16 4.30 -23.33
C ASP A 867 -13.42 5.15 -23.06
N CYS A 868 -14.01 4.99 -21.86
CA CYS A 868 -15.07 5.86 -21.39
C CYS A 868 -14.49 6.96 -20.48
N ALA A 869 -15.18 8.09 -20.36
CA ALA A 869 -14.79 9.22 -19.52
C ALA A 869 -15.99 9.83 -18.80
N PHE A 870 -15.73 10.44 -17.65
CA PHE A 870 -16.66 11.37 -17.02
C PHE A 870 -16.57 12.72 -17.72
N VAL A 871 -17.72 13.29 -18.04
CA VAL A 871 -17.87 14.61 -18.67
C VAL A 871 -18.64 15.51 -17.71
N SER A 872 -18.07 16.66 -17.37
CA SER A 872 -18.76 17.65 -16.54
C SER A 872 -19.85 18.32 -17.37
N THR A 873 -21.10 18.16 -16.94
CA THR A 873 -22.29 18.77 -17.56
C THR A 873 -22.87 19.88 -16.69
N ASN A 874 -22.71 19.80 -15.37
CA ASN A 874 -23.06 20.86 -14.44
C ASN A 874 -21.96 20.98 -13.35
N PRO A 875 -21.08 21.99 -13.44
CA PRO A 875 -19.98 22.16 -12.48
C PRO A 875 -20.44 22.61 -11.09
N ASP A 876 -21.68 23.10 -10.94
CA ASP A 876 -22.24 23.54 -9.66
C ASP A 876 -22.76 22.36 -8.81
N VAL A 877 -22.87 21.17 -9.40
CA VAL A 877 -23.31 19.95 -8.71
C VAL A 877 -22.14 19.00 -8.53
N SER A 878 -21.89 18.59 -7.28
CA SER A 878 -20.78 17.70 -6.94
C SER A 878 -21.06 16.23 -7.33
N GLY A 879 -19.97 15.50 -7.61
CA GLY A 879 -20.00 14.07 -7.89
C GLY A 879 -20.75 13.70 -9.16
N MET A 880 -21.18 12.44 -9.24
CA MET A 880 -21.81 11.85 -10.42
C MET A 880 -23.03 12.62 -10.90
N LEU A 881 -23.74 13.33 -10.01
CA LEU A 881 -24.96 14.06 -10.39
C LEU A 881 -24.68 15.26 -11.31
N GLY A 882 -23.52 15.92 -11.17
CA GLY A 882 -23.06 16.99 -12.07
C GLY A 882 -22.28 16.51 -13.30
N MET A 883 -22.21 15.19 -13.50
CA MET A 883 -21.45 14.56 -14.56
C MET A 883 -22.28 13.54 -15.35
N GLU A 884 -21.89 13.32 -16.60
CA GLU A 884 -22.36 12.22 -17.42
C GLU A 884 -21.19 11.33 -17.85
N VAL A 885 -21.50 10.12 -18.33
CA VAL A 885 -20.49 9.20 -18.84
C VAL A 885 -20.59 9.14 -20.35
N ALA A 886 -19.43 9.13 -21.02
CA ALA A 886 -19.40 9.02 -22.47
C ALA A 886 -18.27 8.08 -22.93
N ARG A 887 -18.53 7.28 -23.98
CA ARG A 887 -17.52 6.45 -24.66
C ARG A 887 -16.89 7.24 -25.79
N ILE A 888 -15.56 7.25 -25.87
CA ILE A 888 -14.83 8.14 -26.79
C ILE A 888 -14.42 7.40 -28.06
N PHE A 889 -14.93 7.86 -29.20
CA PHE A 889 -14.64 7.33 -30.54
C PHE A 889 -13.50 8.06 -31.26
N GLY A 890 -13.19 9.29 -30.86
CA GLY A 890 -12.05 10.01 -31.41
C GLY A 890 -11.72 11.28 -30.66
N PHE A 891 -10.45 11.62 -30.62
CA PHE A 891 -9.99 12.94 -30.21
C PHE A 891 -9.55 13.70 -31.45
N LEU A 892 -9.98 14.95 -31.60
CA LEU A 892 -9.60 15.75 -32.74
C LEU A 892 -9.48 17.24 -32.44
N SER A 893 -8.78 17.94 -33.34
CA SER A 893 -8.79 19.39 -33.39
C SER A 893 -9.07 19.89 -34.80
N PHE A 894 -9.75 21.02 -34.92
CA PHE A 894 -10.00 21.70 -36.19
C PHE A 894 -10.10 23.21 -36.00
N ASP A 895 -9.88 23.96 -37.07
CA ASP A 895 -9.99 25.41 -37.06
C ASP A 895 -11.35 25.86 -37.59
N TYR A 896 -11.99 26.81 -36.90
CA TYR A 896 -13.22 27.44 -37.31
C TYR A 896 -13.20 28.92 -36.92
N GLN A 897 -13.45 29.82 -37.88
CA GLN A 897 -13.43 31.28 -37.66
C GLN A 897 -12.23 31.79 -36.85
N SER A 898 -11.01 31.37 -37.24
CA SER A 898 -9.74 31.74 -36.60
C SER A 898 -9.56 31.26 -35.15
N ARG A 899 -10.38 30.31 -34.68
CA ARG A 899 -10.21 29.62 -33.40
C ARG A 899 -9.99 28.12 -33.63
N THR A 900 -9.00 27.56 -32.95
CA THR A 900 -8.78 26.11 -32.93
C THR A 900 -9.63 25.48 -31.82
N PHE A 901 -10.51 24.56 -32.19
CA PHE A 901 -11.30 23.76 -31.26
C PHE A 901 -10.61 22.43 -31.01
N SER A 902 -10.54 22.00 -29.74
CA SER A 902 -10.10 20.67 -29.33
C SER A 902 -11.30 19.93 -28.76
N CYS A 903 -11.72 18.85 -29.40
CA CYS A 903 -12.93 18.13 -29.05
C CYS A 903 -12.75 16.60 -29.04
N ALA A 904 -13.67 15.93 -28.38
CA ALA A 904 -13.82 14.48 -28.43
C ALA A 904 -15.16 14.13 -29.09
N LEU A 905 -15.14 13.17 -30.02
CA LEU A 905 -16.34 12.52 -30.54
C LEU A 905 -16.74 11.42 -29.56
N VAL A 906 -17.95 11.52 -29.01
CA VAL A 906 -18.41 10.65 -27.93
C VAL A 906 -19.79 10.08 -28.20
N GLN A 907 -20.06 8.92 -27.62
CA GLN A 907 -21.41 8.38 -27.42
C GLN A 907 -21.78 8.56 -25.95
N TRP A 908 -22.93 9.17 -25.69
CA TRP A 908 -23.44 9.39 -24.33
C TRP A 908 -23.99 8.11 -23.70
N TYR A 909 -23.95 8.07 -22.37
CA TYR A 909 -24.54 7.03 -21.56
C TYR A 909 -25.47 7.66 -20.51
N SER A 910 -26.78 7.55 -20.73
CA SER A 910 -27.79 8.03 -19.78
C SER A 910 -27.84 7.19 -18.51
N ARG A 911 -27.90 7.86 -17.35
CA ARG A 911 -28.17 7.22 -16.05
C ARG A 911 -29.59 6.65 -16.05
N LEU A 912 -29.77 5.45 -15.50
CA LEU A 912 -31.11 4.83 -15.35
C LEU A 912 -31.90 5.42 -14.17
N SER A 913 -31.20 6.01 -13.20
CA SER A 913 -31.74 6.60 -11.98
C SER A 913 -30.71 7.58 -11.39
N ASP A 914 -31.20 8.56 -10.63
CA ASP A 914 -30.35 9.45 -9.80
C ASP A 914 -29.91 8.77 -8.50
N ASN A 915 -30.41 7.57 -8.21
CA ASN A 915 -29.96 6.75 -7.09
C ASN A 915 -29.04 5.63 -7.56
N ARG A 916 -28.07 5.27 -6.70
CA ARG A 916 -27.25 4.06 -6.88
C ARG A 916 -28.10 2.81 -6.69
N ASP A 917 -27.71 1.74 -7.37
CA ASP A 917 -28.27 0.41 -7.17
C ASP A 917 -28.17 -0.03 -5.69
N GLU A 918 -29.22 -0.67 -5.18
CA GLU A 918 -29.36 -1.00 -3.76
C GLU A 918 -28.38 -2.09 -3.30
N ASP A 919 -28.06 -3.05 -4.17
CA ASP A 919 -27.23 -4.20 -3.79
C ASP A 919 -25.75 -3.90 -3.99
N THR A 920 -25.40 -3.30 -5.12
CA THR A 920 -24.01 -3.05 -5.54
C THR A 920 -23.49 -1.67 -5.14
N GLY A 921 -24.37 -0.68 -4.92
CA GLY A 921 -23.98 0.68 -4.59
C GLY A 921 -23.33 1.46 -5.73
N MET A 922 -23.58 1.06 -6.98
CA MET A 922 -23.07 1.71 -8.18
C MET A 922 -24.20 2.35 -8.98
N TYR A 923 -23.92 3.46 -9.66
CA TYR A 923 -24.86 4.00 -10.66
C TYR A 923 -24.95 3.05 -11.85
N MET A 924 -26.14 2.95 -12.43
CA MET A 924 -26.37 2.21 -13.66
C MET A 924 -26.57 3.17 -14.82
N VAL A 925 -25.90 2.90 -15.94
CA VAL A 925 -26.01 3.68 -17.17
C VAL A 925 -26.30 2.79 -18.38
N ARG A 926 -26.90 3.38 -19.41
CA ARG A 926 -27.18 2.74 -20.70
C ARG A 926 -26.65 3.62 -21.84
N PRO A 927 -26.01 3.05 -22.88
CA PRO A 927 -25.62 3.83 -24.04
C PRO A 927 -26.83 4.43 -24.75
N ASP A 928 -26.72 5.71 -25.11
CA ASP A 928 -27.75 6.42 -25.85
C ASP A 928 -27.76 5.96 -27.31
N VAL A 929 -28.96 5.71 -27.81
CA VAL A 929 -29.23 5.31 -29.18
C VAL A 929 -30.39 6.15 -29.72
N HIS A 930 -30.34 6.46 -31.02
CA HIS A 930 -31.46 7.08 -31.73
C HIS A 930 -32.62 6.07 -31.91
N ASP A 931 -33.80 6.55 -32.32
CA ASP A 931 -35.01 5.73 -32.52
C ASP A 931 -34.81 4.61 -33.56
N ASP A 932 -33.84 4.77 -34.47
CA ASP A 932 -33.43 3.78 -35.48
C ASP A 932 -32.39 2.76 -34.96
N GLY A 933 -31.98 2.88 -33.69
CA GLY A 933 -30.98 2.03 -33.05
C GLY A 933 -29.52 2.41 -33.34
N LEU A 934 -29.26 3.49 -34.09
CA LEU A 934 -27.90 4.00 -34.31
C LEU A 934 -27.37 4.71 -33.06
N ARG A 935 -26.04 4.84 -32.98
CA ARG A 935 -25.36 5.48 -31.84
C ARG A 935 -25.68 6.98 -31.84
N SER A 936 -26.15 7.49 -30.71
CA SER A 936 -26.25 8.93 -30.50
C SER A 936 -24.85 9.50 -30.25
N LEU A 937 -24.31 10.21 -31.25
CA LEU A 937 -22.96 10.76 -31.21
C LEU A 937 -22.98 12.29 -31.07
N ALA A 938 -22.06 12.81 -30.26
CA ALA A 938 -21.89 14.23 -30.04
C ALA A 938 -20.40 14.61 -30.01
N PHE A 939 -20.10 15.88 -30.28
CA PHE A 939 -18.79 16.45 -30.01
C PHE A 939 -18.83 17.20 -28.68
N VAL A 940 -17.85 16.96 -27.81
CA VAL A 940 -17.68 17.67 -26.55
C VAL A 940 -16.32 18.36 -26.50
N PRO A 941 -16.18 19.52 -25.83
CA PRO A 941 -14.86 20.12 -25.61
C PRO A 941 -13.96 19.15 -24.84
N VAL A 942 -12.68 19.01 -25.22
CA VAL A 942 -11.75 18.18 -24.44
C VAL A 942 -11.64 18.66 -22.99
N GLY A 943 -11.80 19.96 -22.76
CA GLY A 943 -11.78 20.56 -21.42
C GLY A 943 -12.99 20.22 -20.53
N SER A 944 -14.08 19.68 -21.07
CA SER A 944 -15.20 19.20 -20.24
C SER A 944 -14.99 17.76 -19.74
N LEU A 945 -14.02 17.03 -20.29
CA LEU A 945 -13.63 15.73 -19.77
C LEU A 945 -12.95 15.91 -18.42
N VAL A 946 -13.29 15.06 -17.46
CA VAL A 946 -12.65 15.07 -16.13
C VAL A 946 -11.57 14.01 -16.09
N ARG A 947 -11.93 12.74 -16.31
CA ARG A 947 -11.04 11.59 -16.31
C ARG A 947 -11.70 10.36 -16.93
N SER A 948 -10.98 9.26 -17.09
CA SER A 948 -11.57 7.99 -17.54
C SER A 948 -12.64 7.49 -16.57
N ALA A 949 -13.71 6.91 -17.11
CA ALA A 949 -14.76 6.19 -16.39
C ALA A 949 -14.64 4.70 -16.70
N HIS A 950 -14.73 3.85 -15.68
CA HIS A 950 -14.71 2.40 -15.85
C HIS A 950 -16.14 1.86 -15.79
N LEU A 951 -16.58 1.21 -16.86
CA LEU A 951 -17.91 0.60 -16.93
C LEU A 951 -17.81 -0.93 -16.88
N ILE A 952 -18.62 -1.56 -16.02
CA ILE A 952 -18.73 -3.02 -15.93
C ILE A 952 -20.12 -3.42 -16.41
N PRO A 953 -20.26 -4.38 -17.35
CA PRO A 953 -21.58 -4.82 -17.79
C PRO A 953 -22.47 -5.31 -16.65
N TYR A 954 -23.77 -5.02 -16.73
CA TYR A 954 -24.78 -5.72 -15.96
C TYR A 954 -25.08 -7.06 -16.64
N TYR A 955 -24.77 -8.17 -15.98
CA TYR A 955 -24.85 -9.51 -16.58
C TYR A 955 -26.21 -10.20 -16.39
N GLY A 956 -26.97 -9.81 -15.35
CA GLY A 956 -28.19 -10.51 -14.92
C GLY A 956 -27.95 -11.97 -14.52
N ASP A 957 -28.99 -12.79 -14.58
CA ASP A 957 -28.96 -14.18 -14.09
C ASP A 957 -28.47 -15.21 -15.13
N LYS A 958 -28.29 -14.79 -16.38
CA LYS A 958 -27.92 -15.69 -17.48
C LYS A 958 -26.40 -15.80 -17.63
N PRO A 959 -25.88 -16.98 -18.00
CA PRO A 959 -24.47 -17.13 -18.33
C PRO A 959 -24.08 -16.33 -19.57
N ILE A 960 -22.85 -15.79 -19.59
CA ILE A 960 -22.35 -15.03 -20.75
C ILE A 960 -21.65 -15.94 -21.78
N PRO A 961 -21.64 -15.55 -23.08
CA PRO A 961 -21.00 -16.34 -24.14
C PRO A 961 -19.51 -16.61 -23.88
N ARG A 962 -19.06 -17.84 -24.14
CA ARG A 962 -17.66 -18.27 -23.89
C ARG A 962 -16.62 -17.58 -24.78
N ASN A 963 -17.04 -17.11 -25.95
CA ASN A 963 -16.19 -16.46 -26.95
C ASN A 963 -16.17 -14.93 -26.80
N LEU A 964 -16.97 -14.35 -25.89
CA LEU A 964 -17.02 -12.90 -25.69
C LEU A 964 -15.65 -12.38 -25.25
N LYS A 965 -15.13 -11.41 -25.99
CA LYS A 965 -13.86 -10.77 -25.69
C LYS A 965 -14.09 -9.45 -24.96
N HIS A 966 -13.17 -9.12 -24.07
CA HIS A 966 -13.16 -7.89 -23.29
C HIS A 966 -13.34 -6.58 -24.09
N TYR A 967 -12.83 -6.51 -25.33
CA TYR A 967 -12.98 -5.33 -26.19
C TYR A 967 -14.36 -5.23 -26.83
N GLN A 968 -15.17 -6.29 -26.77
CA GLN A 968 -16.53 -6.33 -27.31
C GLN A 968 -17.58 -5.98 -26.25
N SER A 969 -17.19 -5.80 -24.99
CA SER A 969 -18.13 -5.67 -23.87
C SER A 969 -18.99 -4.42 -23.97
N TYR A 970 -18.42 -3.28 -24.35
CA TYR A 970 -19.22 -2.07 -24.54
C TYR A 970 -20.20 -2.15 -25.72
N ASP A 971 -20.01 -3.12 -26.62
CA ASP A 971 -20.87 -3.32 -27.80
C ASP A 971 -21.92 -4.42 -27.60
N ASN A 972 -21.75 -5.32 -26.63
CA ASN A 972 -22.62 -6.50 -26.44
C ASN A 972 -23.60 -6.39 -25.26
N PHE A 973 -23.48 -5.35 -24.44
CA PHE A 973 -24.37 -5.14 -23.29
C PHE A 973 -25.07 -3.79 -23.39
N SER A 974 -26.30 -3.71 -22.88
CA SER A 974 -27.16 -2.53 -22.93
C SER A 974 -27.23 -1.76 -21.61
N VAL A 975 -26.66 -2.29 -20.53
CA VAL A 975 -26.65 -1.66 -19.21
C VAL A 975 -25.31 -1.94 -18.55
N PHE A 976 -24.77 -0.93 -17.88
CA PHE A 976 -23.46 -0.99 -17.23
C PHE A 976 -23.51 -0.34 -15.84
N TYR A 977 -22.77 -0.92 -14.90
CA TYR A 977 -22.41 -0.25 -13.66
C TYR A 977 -21.25 0.72 -13.90
N VAL A 978 -21.39 1.94 -13.37
CA VAL A 978 -20.29 2.87 -13.23
C VAL A 978 -19.44 2.41 -12.05
N ASN A 979 -18.27 1.86 -12.35
CA ASN A 979 -17.41 1.27 -11.34
C ASN A 979 -16.72 2.34 -10.49
N ARG A 980 -17.37 2.69 -9.38
CA ARG A 980 -16.80 3.57 -8.35
C ARG A 980 -15.61 2.98 -7.62
N TYR A 981 -15.45 1.66 -7.63
CA TYR A 981 -14.34 0.96 -6.97
C TYR A 981 -13.11 0.80 -7.87
N ALA A 982 -13.02 1.52 -9.01
CA ALA A 982 -11.86 1.47 -9.88
C ALA A 982 -10.59 2.07 -9.23
N ASP A 983 -10.75 3.12 -8.42
CA ASP A 983 -9.74 3.74 -7.56
C ASP A 983 -10.38 4.71 -6.56
N HIS A 984 -9.59 5.38 -5.70
CA HIS A 984 -10.15 6.20 -4.62
C HIS A 984 -10.84 7.46 -5.16
N HIS A 985 -10.29 8.10 -6.19
CA HIS A 985 -10.94 9.26 -6.79
C HIS A 985 -12.25 8.86 -7.49
N SER A 986 -12.32 7.68 -8.12
CA SER A 986 -13.59 7.14 -8.67
C SER A 986 -14.62 6.91 -7.57
N PHE A 987 -14.20 6.52 -6.37
CA PHE A 987 -15.09 6.27 -5.24
C PHE A 987 -15.71 7.55 -4.66
N GLU A 988 -14.97 8.67 -4.75
CA GLU A 988 -15.43 9.99 -4.34
C GLU A 988 -16.42 10.60 -5.34
N ILE A 989 -16.18 10.42 -6.66
CA ILE A 989 -17.03 11.00 -7.69
C ILE A 989 -18.25 10.13 -8.06
N ALA A 990 -18.11 8.80 -8.12
CA ALA A 990 -19.14 7.87 -8.63
C ALA A 990 -19.83 7.09 -7.51
#